data_AF-R7IZF4-F1
#
_entry.id   AF-R7IZF4-F1
#
_cell.length_a   1.000
_cell.length_b   1.000
_cell.length_c   1.000
_cell.angle_alpha   90.00
_cell.angle_beta   90.00
_cell.angle_gamma   90.00
#
_symmetry.space_group_name_H-M   'P 1'
#
loop_
_entity.id
_entity.type
_entity.pdbx_description
1 polymer ?
#
loop_
_entity_poly.entity_id
_entity_poly.type
_entity_poly.pdbx_seq_one_letter_code
_entity_poly.pdbx_strand_id
1 'polypeptide(L)'
;MLCLCLLPACGDSNGDEPDNPNPINPDKEVADPAGTVKLSMRSEAAVGDSKTTINNGLWIDAADNFYAHRGYIVNLGSMKGLGNVGYIPKTGYVETVAVTPGDGYIWATEGYNEFGNYERNTFYRIYVTNYTQNTSGEIIGADIKYQKPFYGKDEALKPSDTNLSVSGDGGEASVVFENNSVIQFVVESDKDWVRPSISSTLDHSFLPNAITFYIDPATTTESETATVTATTYYDKSTTITITRLGVAPKLSIPDDAANKEIDANATEYRLPITTNLDFNDLTLKSSADWATVELVDGSSRTAAIANSIRWIGNEPATHSRANTATVRTYYALVKVAANVNSAERNASITVSSKDGKLSAKHSLSQKGATLSVTSNGKEVNDGDIIDIQDTETSLNIKVESSVDGITISSDKSWAEVTTDDEKSYTIKVAGNQTPDDRSAKISIKAKNSDLAMSFTLKQAGGTLSIKDLDGSTTYYVDRDTHTYNYVIEGSLPYSVKSNADWCTIYQSGKNLAVTVSATTVTRSTTVEITGSKEPIILTYKQTKYKDGDVITLNGKNTLLSLRDGAPLLYYTVSSGAWSIQSINTGATSEDDGEKNTKTIHSIPNWVDLYPAFKSIEELNSNGESGWYMPAIFEVPNIATIRLLTNSQYYYRYTFVRTSTELSSETCSLAFYDKTYAKISYRSASKDAIGQYYAGPNDYYYYNVVAVKKFNAFDVEDNE
;
A
#
# COMPACT_ATOMS: atom_id res chain seq x y z
N MET A 1 -7.80 2.74 36.06
CA MET A 1 -8.64 3.48 35.11
C MET A 1 -7.70 4.24 34.19
N LEU A 2 -7.21 3.57 33.14
CA LEU A 2 -6.28 4.15 32.16
C LEU A 2 -7.11 5.01 31.21
N CYS A 3 -6.84 6.32 31.19
CA CYS A 3 -7.40 7.22 30.19
C CYS A 3 -6.54 7.12 28.93
N LEU A 4 -7.13 6.55 27.88
CA LEU A 4 -6.55 6.35 26.57
C LEU A 4 -6.31 7.73 25.91
N CYS A 5 -5.07 8.18 25.86
CA CYS A 5 -4.68 9.34 25.06
C CYS A 5 -4.62 8.90 23.59
N LEU A 6 -5.69 9.18 22.85
CA LEU A 6 -5.70 9.13 21.39
C LEU A 6 -4.91 10.34 20.87
N LEU A 7 -3.69 10.08 20.39
CA LEU A 7 -2.96 11.00 19.52
C LEU A 7 -3.68 11.04 18.16
N PRO A 8 -4.18 12.19 17.68
CA PRO A 8 -4.55 12.31 16.28
C PRO A 8 -3.29 12.21 15.43
N ALA A 9 -3.33 11.28 14.47
CA ALA A 9 -2.32 11.08 13.46
C ALA A 9 -2.04 12.39 12.70
N CYS A 10 -0.76 12.66 12.49
CA CYS A 10 -0.23 13.68 11.60
C CYS A 10 -0.71 13.36 10.18
N GLY A 11 -1.77 14.04 9.72
CA GLY A 11 -2.10 14.12 8.30
C GLY A 11 -1.20 15.15 7.66
N ASP A 12 -0.69 14.85 6.46
CA ASP A 12 0.15 15.75 5.66
C ASP A 12 -0.41 17.20 5.69
N SER A 13 0.33 18.11 6.32
CA SER A 13 0.02 19.54 6.45
C SER A 13 0.27 20.28 5.13
N ASN A 14 -0.42 19.86 4.08
CA ASN A 14 -0.33 20.45 2.75
C ASN A 14 -1.29 21.65 2.64
N GLY A 15 -0.82 22.84 3.04
CA GLY A 15 -1.28 24.12 2.48
C GLY A 15 -2.49 24.82 3.12
N ASP A 16 -3.23 24.19 4.02
CA ASP A 16 -4.50 24.74 4.54
C ASP A 16 -4.42 25.37 5.94
N GLU A 17 -3.21 25.58 6.47
CA GLU A 17 -3.04 26.29 7.74
C GLU A 17 -3.23 27.81 7.58
N PRO A 18 -3.83 28.51 8.56
CA PRO A 18 -3.84 29.96 8.57
C PRO A 18 -2.40 30.49 8.52
N ASP A 19 -2.17 31.55 7.74
CA ASP A 19 -0.88 32.24 7.58
C ASP A 19 0.17 31.47 6.75
N ASN A 20 -0.20 30.34 6.14
CA ASN A 20 0.68 29.53 5.30
C ASN A 20 1.27 30.35 4.13
N PRO A 21 2.57 30.20 3.82
CA PRO A 21 3.19 30.86 2.67
C PRO A 21 2.58 30.44 1.32
N ASN A 22 2.08 29.21 1.22
CA ASN A 22 1.49 28.66 -0.01
C ASN A 22 0.14 29.32 -0.34
N PRO A 23 -0.24 29.39 -1.63
CA PRO A 23 -1.56 29.88 -2.03
C PRO A 23 -2.66 29.05 -1.37
N ILE A 24 -3.46 29.70 -0.52
CA ILE A 24 -4.71 29.13 -0.03
C ILE A 24 -5.68 29.05 -1.21
N ASN A 25 -6.27 27.89 -1.46
CA ASN A 25 -7.34 27.77 -2.44
C ASN A 25 -8.51 28.67 -2.00
N PRO A 26 -8.89 29.71 -2.79
CA PRO A 26 -9.92 30.67 -2.39
C PRO A 26 -11.31 30.02 -2.24
N ASP A 27 -11.55 28.87 -2.87
CA ASP A 27 -12.83 28.16 -2.80
C ASP A 27 -12.93 27.20 -1.60
N LYS A 28 -11.81 26.97 -0.89
CA LYS A 28 -11.73 26.07 0.25
C LYS A 28 -11.81 26.85 1.57
N GLU A 29 -12.65 26.36 2.48
CA GLU A 29 -12.75 26.91 3.83
C GLU A 29 -11.48 26.59 4.64
N VAL A 30 -10.87 27.64 5.20
CA VAL A 30 -9.73 27.52 6.12
C VAL A 30 -10.21 27.79 7.54
N ALA A 31 -9.77 26.95 8.48
CA ALA A 31 -10.15 27.08 9.88
C ALA A 31 -9.80 28.46 10.46
N ASP A 32 -10.63 28.96 11.39
CA ASP A 32 -10.34 30.21 12.08
C ASP A 32 -9.00 30.09 12.83
N PRO A 33 -8.12 31.10 12.76
CA PRO A 33 -6.83 31.10 13.44
C PRO A 33 -6.98 31.13 14.96
N ALA A 34 -5.97 30.62 15.67
CA ALA A 34 -5.91 30.73 17.12
C ALA A 34 -5.98 32.22 17.56
N GLY A 35 -6.73 32.49 18.63
CA GLY A 35 -6.97 33.86 19.12
C GLY A 35 -8.06 34.63 18.38
N THR A 36 -8.88 33.96 17.56
CA THR A 36 -10.05 34.59 16.91
C THR A 36 -11.07 35.06 17.94
N VAL A 37 -11.50 36.32 17.80
CA VAL A 37 -12.59 36.94 18.54
C VAL A 37 -13.82 37.05 17.65
N LYS A 38 -14.99 36.65 18.15
CA LYS A 38 -16.29 36.87 17.51
C LYS A 38 -16.94 38.09 18.17
N LEU A 39 -17.39 39.04 17.37
CA LEU A 39 -17.96 40.30 17.84
C LEU A 39 -19.18 40.68 16.98
N SER A 40 -20.33 40.86 17.62
CA SER A 40 -21.47 41.56 17.01
C SER A 40 -21.26 43.06 17.19
N MET A 41 -20.93 43.76 16.10
CA MET A 41 -20.53 45.16 16.12
C MET A 41 -21.72 46.03 15.69
N ARG A 42 -22.27 46.84 16.60
CA ARG A 42 -23.37 47.77 16.29
C ARG A 42 -22.87 49.03 15.58
N SER A 43 -23.64 49.49 14.58
CA SER A 43 -23.37 50.71 13.82
C SER A 43 -23.80 51.98 14.57
N GLU A 44 -23.31 53.14 14.13
CA GLU A 44 -23.76 54.44 14.64
C GLU A 44 -25.24 54.74 14.37
N ALA A 45 -25.84 54.09 13.37
CA ALA A 45 -27.25 54.26 13.02
C ALA A 45 -28.22 53.55 13.99
N ALA A 46 -27.72 52.68 14.88
CA ALA A 46 -28.57 51.92 15.80
C ALA A 46 -29.21 52.84 16.87
N VAL A 47 -30.55 52.88 16.90
CA VAL A 47 -31.31 53.72 17.84
C VAL A 47 -31.12 53.23 19.29
N GLY A 48 -30.61 54.10 20.17
CA GLY A 48 -30.66 53.93 21.63
C GLY A 48 -29.40 53.43 22.34
N ASP A 49 -28.28 53.19 21.66
CA ASP A 49 -26.99 52.81 22.28
C ASP A 49 -25.78 53.42 21.55
N SER A 50 -24.65 53.51 22.24
CA SER A 50 -23.35 53.87 21.69
C SER A 50 -22.84 52.80 20.69
N LYS A 51 -22.25 53.24 19.56
CA LYS A 51 -21.55 52.37 18.60
C LYS A 51 -20.58 51.39 19.28
N THR A 52 -20.44 50.18 18.73
CA THR A 52 -19.39 49.25 19.15
C THR A 52 -18.09 49.61 18.44
N THR A 53 -16.97 49.68 19.17
CA THR A 53 -15.66 49.99 18.58
C THR A 53 -14.66 48.87 18.85
N ILE A 54 -13.74 48.66 17.91
CA ILE A 54 -12.49 47.92 18.16
C ILE A 54 -11.42 48.96 18.52
N ASN A 55 -10.85 48.84 19.73
CA ASN A 55 -9.77 49.69 20.24
C ASN A 55 -10.05 51.21 20.14
N ASN A 56 -11.31 51.64 20.24
CA ASN A 56 -11.75 53.03 20.02
C ASN A 56 -11.33 53.63 18.66
N GLY A 57 -10.95 52.79 17.69
CA GLY A 57 -10.32 53.21 16.43
C GLY A 57 -11.00 52.71 15.15
N LEU A 58 -11.80 51.66 15.24
CA LEU A 58 -12.60 51.12 14.14
C LEU A 58 -14.04 50.89 14.59
N TRP A 59 -15.02 51.36 13.80
CA TRP A 59 -16.44 51.09 14.02
C TRP A 59 -17.22 51.09 12.71
N ILE A 60 -18.52 50.75 12.76
CA ILE A 60 -19.42 50.90 11.61
C ILE A 60 -20.14 52.25 11.73
N ASP A 61 -19.95 53.13 10.75
CA ASP A 61 -20.56 54.45 10.71
C ASP A 61 -22.07 54.40 10.38
N ALA A 62 -22.71 55.57 10.31
CA ALA A 62 -24.15 55.66 10.02
C ALA A 62 -24.52 55.29 8.57
N ALA A 63 -23.55 55.09 7.68
CA ALA A 63 -23.73 54.68 6.29
C ALA A 63 -23.31 53.21 6.07
N ASP A 64 -23.21 52.43 7.14
CA ASP A 64 -22.84 51.01 7.16
C ASP A 64 -21.45 50.71 6.56
N ASN A 65 -20.51 51.65 6.71
CA ASN A 65 -19.11 51.45 6.36
C ASN A 65 -18.25 51.21 7.60
N PHE A 66 -17.22 50.39 7.49
CA PHE A 66 -16.12 50.43 8.44
C PHE A 66 -15.42 51.78 8.32
N TYR A 67 -15.40 52.53 9.42
CA TYR A 67 -14.69 53.80 9.57
C TYR A 67 -13.48 53.63 10.51
N ALA A 68 -12.29 53.74 9.95
CA ALA A 68 -11.00 53.58 10.63
C ALA A 68 -10.49 54.95 11.10
N HIS A 69 -11.05 55.50 12.19
CA HIS A 69 -10.62 56.78 12.75
C HIS A 69 -9.16 56.84 13.17
N ARG A 70 -8.59 55.70 13.58
CA ARG A 70 -7.19 55.58 14.02
C ARG A 70 -6.46 54.53 13.21
N GLY A 71 -6.32 54.79 11.91
CA GLY A 71 -5.64 53.89 10.98
C GLY A 71 -6.27 53.86 9.61
N TYR A 72 -5.98 52.79 8.87
CA TYR A 72 -6.48 52.59 7.52
C TYR A 72 -6.94 51.15 7.34
N ILE A 73 -8.01 50.96 6.58
CA ILE A 73 -8.61 49.66 6.31
C ILE A 73 -8.66 49.39 4.80
N VAL A 74 -8.55 48.13 4.43
CA VAL A 74 -8.64 47.66 3.04
C VAL A 74 -9.55 46.45 2.96
N ASN A 75 -10.43 46.44 1.95
CA ASN A 75 -11.24 45.27 1.61
C ASN A 75 -10.47 44.36 0.64
N LEU A 76 -10.37 43.07 0.95
CA LEU A 76 -9.75 42.04 0.12
C LEU A 76 -10.74 41.34 -0.81
N GLY A 77 -12.03 41.65 -0.69
CA GLY A 77 -13.13 41.01 -1.38
C GLY A 77 -13.61 39.73 -0.68
N SER A 78 -14.38 38.94 -1.42
CA SER A 78 -15.08 37.78 -0.87
C SER A 78 -14.14 36.63 -0.50
N MET A 79 -14.36 36.07 0.68
CA MET A 79 -13.56 35.04 1.34
C MET A 79 -14.49 34.00 1.98
N LYS A 80 -13.99 32.78 2.23
CA LYS A 80 -14.79 31.72 2.90
C LYS A 80 -14.80 31.82 4.42
N GLY A 81 -13.87 32.59 5.02
CA GLY A 81 -13.75 32.73 6.46
C GLY A 81 -12.53 33.55 6.87
N LEU A 82 -12.32 33.72 8.19
CA LEU A 82 -11.21 34.50 8.72
C LEU A 82 -9.85 33.87 8.41
N GLY A 83 -9.76 32.54 8.39
CA GLY A 83 -8.55 31.81 8.02
C GLY A 83 -8.06 32.08 6.59
N ASN A 84 -8.96 32.50 5.69
CA ASN A 84 -8.63 32.88 4.31
C ASN A 84 -8.08 34.31 4.21
N VAL A 85 -8.20 35.14 5.26
CA VAL A 85 -7.57 36.47 5.33
C VAL A 85 -6.10 36.29 5.75
N GLY A 86 -5.28 35.86 4.79
CA GLY A 86 -3.94 35.34 5.04
C GLY A 86 -2.76 36.26 4.66
N TYR A 87 -3.00 37.52 4.26
CA TYR A 87 -1.91 38.42 3.89
C TYR A 87 -2.23 39.91 4.15
N ILE A 88 -1.19 40.73 4.26
CA ILE A 88 -1.26 42.19 4.34
C ILE A 88 -0.98 42.76 2.93
N PRO A 89 -1.94 43.40 2.25
CA PRO A 89 -1.73 43.97 0.93
C PRO A 89 -0.77 45.17 0.97
N LYS A 90 -0.22 45.54 -0.19
CA LYS A 90 0.70 46.69 -0.31
C LYS A 90 0.00 48.02 -0.59
N THR A 91 -1.27 47.99 -0.98
CA THR A 91 -2.03 49.15 -1.49
C THR A 91 -3.52 49.00 -1.15
N GLY A 92 -4.31 50.06 -1.35
CA GLY A 92 -5.78 50.03 -1.22
C GLY A 92 -6.32 50.42 0.16
N TYR A 93 -5.44 50.92 1.03
CA TYR A 93 -5.79 51.38 2.37
C TYR A 93 -6.53 52.72 2.32
N VAL A 94 -7.70 52.78 2.96
CA VAL A 94 -8.59 53.95 3.03
C VAL A 94 -9.12 54.12 4.46
N GLU A 95 -9.64 55.30 4.80
CA GLU A 95 -10.27 55.54 6.12
C GLU A 95 -11.67 54.95 6.22
N THR A 96 -12.36 54.73 5.09
CA THR A 96 -13.75 54.27 5.07
C THR A 96 -13.99 53.26 3.95
N VAL A 97 -14.60 52.12 4.28
CA VAL A 97 -14.91 51.06 3.30
C VAL A 97 -16.21 50.33 3.66
N ALA A 98 -17.01 49.96 2.65
CA ALA A 98 -18.29 49.30 2.85
C ALA A 98 -18.15 47.97 3.61
N VAL A 99 -19.04 47.72 4.56
CA VAL A 99 -19.14 46.44 5.27
C VAL A 99 -19.97 45.46 4.45
N THR A 100 -19.37 44.36 4.05
CA THR A 100 -19.99 43.35 3.16
C THR A 100 -19.83 41.96 3.77
N PRO A 101 -20.93 41.27 4.13
CA PRO A 101 -20.88 39.88 4.57
C PRO A 101 -20.22 38.98 3.54
N GLY A 102 -19.37 38.07 4.02
CA GLY A 102 -18.53 37.23 3.18
C GLY A 102 -17.22 37.87 2.76
N ASP A 103 -16.98 39.16 3.02
CA ASP A 103 -15.70 39.80 2.67
C ASP A 103 -14.69 39.78 3.83
N GLY A 104 -13.40 39.74 3.45
CA GLY A 104 -12.26 39.85 4.33
C GLY A 104 -11.61 41.23 4.28
N TYR A 105 -11.09 41.70 5.42
CA TYR A 105 -10.50 43.03 5.56
C TYR A 105 -9.20 42.99 6.36
N ILE A 106 -8.29 43.91 6.05
CA ILE A 106 -7.12 44.21 6.89
C ILE A 106 -7.25 45.63 7.41
N TRP A 107 -7.20 45.78 8.73
CA TRP A 107 -7.12 47.09 9.38
C TRP A 107 -5.74 47.28 9.99
N ALA A 108 -5.04 48.33 9.57
CA ALA A 108 -3.77 48.77 10.13
C ALA A 108 -4.04 49.90 11.12
N THR A 109 -3.68 49.72 12.38
CA THR A 109 -3.85 50.77 13.39
C THR A 109 -2.73 51.79 13.28
N GLU A 110 -3.06 53.07 13.46
CA GLU A 110 -2.05 54.08 13.77
C GLU A 110 -1.48 53.82 15.16
N GLY A 111 -0.16 53.98 15.27
CA GLY A 111 0.65 53.66 16.43
C GLY A 111 0.41 54.52 17.67
N TYR A 112 -0.82 54.56 18.18
CA TYR A 112 -1.16 55.19 19.45
C TYR A 112 -2.02 54.25 20.30
N ASN A 113 -1.63 54.07 21.55
CA ASN A 113 -2.41 53.28 22.48
C ASN A 113 -3.57 54.05 23.10
N GLU A 114 -4.34 53.37 23.95
CA GLU A 114 -5.51 53.95 24.63
C GLU A 114 -5.17 55.16 25.52
N PHE A 115 -3.90 55.35 25.87
CA PHE A 115 -3.38 56.47 26.66
C PHE A 115 -2.74 57.59 25.80
N GLY A 116 -2.77 57.45 24.46
CA GLY A 116 -2.16 58.42 23.54
C GLY A 116 -0.63 58.31 23.43
N ASN A 117 -0.03 57.23 23.95
CA ASN A 117 1.39 56.96 23.78
C ASN A 117 1.65 56.24 22.47
N TYR A 118 2.80 56.53 21.86
CA TYR A 118 3.19 55.91 20.60
C TYR A 118 3.43 54.39 20.77
N GLU A 119 2.75 53.55 20.00
CA GLU A 119 2.92 52.10 19.92
C GLU A 119 3.25 51.67 18.48
N ARG A 120 3.77 50.45 18.27
CA ARG A 120 3.97 49.95 16.91
C ARG A 120 2.61 49.73 16.23
N ASN A 121 2.54 50.07 14.95
CA ASN A 121 1.36 49.78 14.12
C ASN A 121 1.04 48.29 14.20
N THR A 122 -0.22 47.96 14.47
CA THR A 122 -0.69 46.58 14.62
C THR A 122 -1.72 46.31 13.54
N PHE A 123 -1.66 45.13 12.92
CA PHE A 123 -2.66 44.72 11.94
C PHE A 123 -3.70 43.81 12.57
N TYR A 124 -4.92 43.98 12.09
CA TYR A 124 -6.06 43.13 12.37
C TYR A 124 -6.47 42.49 11.05
N ARG A 125 -6.70 41.18 11.06
CA ARG A 125 -7.50 40.52 10.03
C ARG A 125 -8.93 40.43 10.51
N ILE A 126 -9.88 40.75 9.64
CA ILE A 126 -11.31 40.82 9.95
C ILE A 126 -12.07 40.08 8.85
N TYR A 127 -13.11 39.35 9.23
CA TYR A 127 -14.05 38.70 8.32
C TYR A 127 -15.48 39.01 8.75
N VAL A 128 -16.29 39.50 7.83
CA VAL A 128 -17.70 39.82 8.11
C VAL A 128 -18.54 38.58 7.85
N THR A 129 -19.18 38.08 8.90
CA THR A 129 -19.98 36.85 8.80
C THR A 129 -21.37 37.14 8.28
N ASN A 130 -22.08 38.12 8.85
CA ASN A 130 -23.44 38.50 8.48
C ASN A 130 -23.70 39.97 8.87
N TYR A 131 -24.74 40.57 8.29
CA TYR A 131 -25.32 41.78 8.86
C TYR A 131 -26.07 41.44 10.15
N THR A 132 -25.99 42.34 11.13
CA THR A 132 -26.85 42.32 12.31
C THR A 132 -28.06 43.18 11.99
N GLN A 133 -29.27 42.60 12.07
CA GLN A 133 -30.52 43.28 11.74
C GLN A 133 -31.41 43.45 12.96
N ASN A 134 -32.18 44.53 13.01
CA ASN A 134 -33.25 44.67 13.99
C ASN A 134 -34.47 43.81 13.61
N THR A 135 -35.51 43.83 14.45
CA THR A 135 -36.76 43.08 14.22
C THR A 135 -37.51 43.49 12.96
N SER A 136 -37.22 44.66 12.39
CA SER A 136 -37.79 45.19 11.15
C SER A 136 -36.95 44.83 9.91
N GLY A 137 -35.81 44.16 10.08
CA GLY A 137 -34.88 43.80 9.01
C GLY A 137 -33.90 44.92 8.61
N GLU A 138 -33.89 46.04 9.32
CA GLU A 138 -32.93 47.13 9.06
C GLU A 138 -31.55 46.72 9.58
N ILE A 139 -30.49 47.04 8.82
CA ILE A 139 -29.10 46.81 9.23
C ILE A 139 -28.79 47.74 10.41
N ILE A 140 -28.36 47.17 11.53
CA ILE A 140 -27.97 47.89 12.74
C ILE A 140 -26.52 47.59 13.16
N GLY A 141 -25.77 46.92 12.28
CA GLY A 141 -24.41 46.46 12.53
C GLY A 141 -24.02 45.23 11.71
N ALA A 142 -22.93 44.58 12.11
CA ALA A 142 -22.48 43.33 11.51
C ALA A 142 -21.83 42.40 12.52
N ASP A 143 -22.01 41.10 12.32
CA ASP A 143 -21.27 40.06 13.03
C ASP A 143 -19.94 39.84 12.35
N ILE A 144 -18.85 40.03 13.09
CA ILE A 144 -17.50 39.92 12.58
C ILE A 144 -16.68 38.91 13.37
N LYS A 145 -15.69 38.32 12.72
CA LYS A 145 -14.59 37.63 13.36
C LYS A 145 -13.33 38.44 13.12
N TYR A 146 -12.45 38.56 14.12
CA TYR A 146 -11.17 39.21 13.93
C TYR A 146 -10.06 38.59 14.77
N GLN A 147 -8.80 38.83 14.38
CA GLN A 147 -7.63 38.40 15.12
C GLN A 147 -6.55 39.50 15.06
N LYS A 148 -5.85 39.70 16.19
CA LYS A 148 -4.69 40.59 16.32
C LYS A 148 -3.73 40.09 17.41
N PRO A 149 -2.43 40.41 17.35
CA PRO A 149 -1.75 41.01 16.19
C PRO A 149 -1.72 40.04 15.01
N PHE A 150 -1.81 40.58 13.79
CA PHE A 150 -1.61 39.84 12.55
C PHE A 150 -0.30 40.32 11.89
N TYR A 151 0.59 39.41 11.52
CA TYR A 151 1.93 39.76 11.03
C TYR A 151 2.10 39.56 9.51
N GLY A 152 1.04 39.09 8.83
CA GLY A 152 1.08 38.70 7.43
C GLY A 152 1.34 37.22 7.26
N LYS A 153 1.95 36.85 6.13
CA LYS A 153 2.32 35.46 5.85
C LYS A 153 3.50 35.02 6.70
N ASP A 154 3.50 33.76 7.12
CA ASP A 154 4.67 33.10 7.67
C ASP A 154 5.69 32.77 6.54
N GLU A 155 6.34 33.81 6.03
CA GLU A 155 7.31 33.73 4.93
C GLU A 155 8.61 34.45 5.34
N ALA A 156 9.76 33.91 4.92
CA ALA A 156 11.03 34.61 5.09
C ALA A 156 11.07 35.89 4.22
N LEU A 157 11.81 36.90 4.68
CA LEU A 157 12.01 38.12 3.91
C LEU A 157 12.87 37.82 2.67
N LYS A 158 12.53 38.44 1.54
CA LYS A 158 13.21 38.28 0.25
C LYS A 158 13.95 39.58 -0.11
N PRO A 159 15.14 39.84 0.44
CA PRO A 159 15.87 41.06 0.17
C PRO A 159 16.34 41.10 -1.28
N SER A 160 16.24 42.27 -1.88
CA SER A 160 16.76 42.57 -3.23
C SER A 160 18.27 42.33 -3.33
N ASP A 161 19.00 42.54 -2.23
CA ASP A 161 20.43 42.29 -2.07
C ASP A 161 20.71 41.81 -0.63
N THR A 162 21.54 40.76 -0.48
CA THR A 162 21.99 40.26 0.84
C THR A 162 23.37 40.76 1.24
N ASN A 163 24.07 41.41 0.32
CA ASN A 163 25.45 41.85 0.49
C ASN A 163 25.63 43.22 -0.17
N LEU A 164 26.06 44.22 0.61
CA LEU A 164 26.34 45.56 0.12
C LEU A 164 27.80 45.92 0.41
N SER A 165 28.53 46.39 -0.61
CA SER A 165 29.85 46.99 -0.44
C SER A 165 29.74 48.51 -0.53
N VAL A 166 30.21 49.22 0.50
CA VAL A 166 30.03 50.66 0.68
C VAL A 166 31.39 51.34 0.81
N SER A 167 31.60 52.48 0.17
CA SER A 167 32.85 53.25 0.28
C SER A 167 33.22 53.59 1.73
N GLY A 168 34.52 53.78 1.98
CA GLY A 168 35.04 54.17 3.30
C GLY A 168 34.51 55.49 3.84
N ASP A 169 33.93 56.36 3.02
CA ASP A 169 33.29 57.60 3.46
C ASP A 169 31.98 57.38 4.23
N GLY A 170 31.45 56.15 4.25
CA GLY A 170 30.15 55.85 4.85
C GLY A 170 28.99 56.46 4.05
N GLY A 171 27.86 56.68 4.72
CA GLY A 171 26.64 57.27 4.16
C GLY A 171 25.42 56.37 4.28
N GLU A 172 24.45 56.57 3.39
CA GLU A 172 23.19 55.82 3.38
C GLU A 172 23.13 54.77 2.26
N ALA A 173 22.58 53.60 2.59
CA ALA A 173 22.24 52.55 1.64
C ALA A 173 20.88 51.92 2.01
N SER A 174 20.20 51.27 1.08
CA SER A 174 18.92 50.63 1.35
C SER A 174 18.77 49.28 0.66
N VAL A 175 18.00 48.38 1.28
CA VAL A 175 17.54 47.12 0.70
C VAL A 175 16.01 47.07 0.78
N VAL A 176 15.37 46.67 -0.31
CA VAL A 176 13.92 46.43 -0.38
C VAL A 176 13.64 44.94 -0.36
N PHE A 177 12.55 44.55 0.29
CA PHE A 177 12.01 43.20 0.30
C PHE A 177 11.02 43.00 -0.86
N GLU A 178 11.30 42.00 -1.69
CA GLU A 178 10.57 41.66 -2.91
C GLU A 178 9.36 40.73 -2.64
N ASN A 179 9.04 40.44 -1.38
CA ASN A 179 7.86 39.66 -0.99
C ASN A 179 6.57 40.22 -1.64
N ASN A 180 5.64 39.35 -2.02
CA ASN A 180 4.40 39.77 -2.71
C ASN A 180 3.42 40.53 -1.80
N SER A 181 3.48 40.28 -0.50
CA SER A 181 2.72 40.97 0.55
C SER A 181 3.65 41.63 1.56
N VAL A 182 3.10 42.49 2.41
CA VAL A 182 3.84 43.04 3.54
C VAL A 182 4.01 41.96 4.61
N ILE A 183 5.20 41.89 5.19
CA ILE A 183 5.56 41.01 6.32
C ILE A 183 6.14 41.91 7.40
N GLN A 184 5.65 41.77 8.62
CA GLN A 184 6.18 42.53 9.75
C GLN A 184 7.50 41.94 10.23
N PHE A 185 8.49 42.80 10.51
CA PHE A 185 9.81 42.40 10.99
C PHE A 185 10.41 43.43 11.93
N VAL A 186 11.42 43.00 12.68
CA VAL A 186 12.35 43.84 13.44
C VAL A 186 13.73 43.74 12.82
N VAL A 187 14.59 44.73 13.11
CA VAL A 187 15.95 44.77 12.54
C VAL A 187 16.96 45.15 13.61
N GLU A 188 18.09 44.45 13.62
CA GLU A 188 19.21 44.64 14.54
C GLU A 188 20.54 44.54 13.80
N SER A 189 21.55 45.29 14.25
CA SER A 189 22.91 45.24 13.72
C SER A 189 23.86 44.71 14.78
N ASP A 190 24.82 43.89 14.39
CA ASP A 190 25.89 43.40 15.28
C ASP A 190 27.01 44.45 15.50
N LYS A 191 26.96 45.58 14.78
CA LYS A 191 27.92 46.69 14.89
C LYS A 191 27.23 48.04 14.97
N ASP A 192 27.67 48.88 15.91
CA ASP A 192 27.13 50.22 16.14
C ASP A 192 27.37 51.22 14.98
N TRP A 193 28.37 50.95 14.14
CA TRP A 193 28.68 51.78 12.97
C TRP A 193 27.74 51.56 11.78
N VAL A 194 26.86 50.56 11.85
CA VAL A 194 25.71 50.40 10.95
C VAL A 194 24.44 50.49 11.77
N ARG A 195 23.67 51.56 11.56
CA ARG A 195 22.38 51.76 12.23
C ARG A 195 21.25 51.50 11.24
N PRO A 196 20.56 50.34 11.31
CA PRO A 196 19.43 50.04 10.43
C PRO A 196 18.16 50.75 10.90
N SER A 197 17.36 51.20 9.95
CA SER A 197 16.03 51.78 10.18
C SER A 197 15.01 51.15 9.24
N ILE A 198 13.90 50.68 9.81
CA ILE A 198 12.78 50.13 9.02
C ILE A 198 12.25 51.24 8.12
N SER A 199 12.07 50.92 6.84
CA SER A 199 11.69 51.87 5.80
C SER A 199 10.59 51.30 4.90
N SER A 200 9.96 52.15 4.10
CA SER A 200 8.94 51.74 3.15
C SER A 200 9.06 52.49 1.82
N THR A 201 8.86 51.77 0.72
CA THR A 201 8.66 52.32 -0.62
C THR A 201 7.18 52.53 -0.95
N LEU A 202 6.28 52.15 -0.05
CA LEU A 202 4.84 52.11 -0.25
C LEU A 202 4.18 53.43 0.20
N ASP A 203 2.89 53.57 -0.08
CA ASP A 203 2.15 54.82 0.17
C ASP A 203 2.10 55.20 1.66
N HIS A 204 2.25 54.24 2.57
CA HIS A 204 2.19 54.45 4.02
C HIS A 204 3.39 53.87 4.77
N SER A 205 3.85 54.57 5.81
CA SER A 205 4.98 54.15 6.67
C SER A 205 4.73 52.87 7.45
N PHE A 206 3.47 52.56 7.80
CA PHE A 206 3.10 51.34 8.52
C PHE A 206 3.22 50.06 7.68
N LEU A 207 3.53 50.16 6.37
CA LEU A 207 3.74 49.05 5.46
C LEU A 207 5.24 48.84 5.22
N PRO A 208 5.98 48.21 6.15
CA PRO A 208 7.42 48.04 6.00
C PRO A 208 7.73 47.07 4.86
N ASN A 209 8.61 47.49 3.96
CA ASN A 209 9.15 46.62 2.92
C ASN A 209 10.60 46.95 2.57
N ALA A 210 11.30 47.70 3.43
CA ALA A 210 12.69 48.06 3.21
C ALA A 210 13.44 48.29 4.53
N ILE A 211 14.77 48.28 4.44
CA ILE A 211 15.67 48.74 5.49
C ILE A 211 16.57 49.79 4.88
N THR A 212 16.73 50.92 5.57
CA THR A 212 17.74 51.93 5.26
C THR A 212 18.83 51.85 6.32
N PHE A 213 20.09 51.80 5.90
CA PHE A 213 21.28 51.66 6.73
C PHE A 213 22.00 53.01 6.79
N TYR A 214 22.24 53.51 7.99
CA TYR A 214 23.13 54.65 8.23
C TYR A 214 24.50 54.12 8.62
N ILE A 215 25.50 54.38 7.79
CA ILE A 215 26.83 53.79 7.88
C ILE A 215 27.84 54.88 8.21
N ASP A 216 28.54 54.73 9.33
CA ASP A 216 29.60 55.68 9.71
C ASP A 216 30.84 55.54 8.81
N PRO A 217 31.58 56.63 8.58
CA PRO A 217 32.87 56.59 7.88
C PRO A 217 33.83 55.58 8.52
N ALA A 218 34.62 54.91 7.69
CA ALA A 218 35.65 53.97 8.11
C ALA A 218 36.75 54.70 8.91
N THR A 219 37.14 54.11 10.03
CA THR A 219 38.24 54.61 10.88
C THR A 219 39.52 53.80 10.70
N THR A 220 39.50 52.80 9.82
CA THR A 220 40.61 51.87 9.58
C THR A 220 40.96 51.80 8.08
N THR A 221 42.17 51.33 7.76
CA THR A 221 42.62 51.14 6.37
C THR A 221 42.10 49.85 5.74
N GLU A 222 41.69 48.89 6.58
CA GLU A 222 41.13 47.60 6.18
C GLU A 222 39.62 47.69 6.01
N SER A 223 39.03 46.75 5.28
CA SER A 223 37.56 46.69 5.15
C SER A 223 36.93 46.00 6.36
N GLU A 224 35.81 46.50 6.84
CA GLU A 224 35.08 45.96 7.99
C GLU A 224 33.69 45.49 7.58
N THR A 225 33.19 44.44 8.23
CA THR A 225 31.89 43.83 7.94
C THR A 225 30.96 43.93 9.15
N ALA A 226 29.69 44.25 8.89
CA ALA A 226 28.59 44.13 9.84
C ALA A 226 27.52 43.20 9.26
N THR A 227 26.83 42.50 10.14
CA THR A 227 25.66 41.68 9.84
C THR A 227 24.43 42.36 10.42
N VAL A 228 23.52 42.76 9.53
CA VAL A 228 22.20 43.25 9.92
C VAL A 228 21.22 42.09 9.80
N THR A 229 20.53 41.77 10.89
CA THR A 229 19.54 40.69 10.95
C THR A 229 18.15 41.28 10.98
N ALA A 230 17.33 40.93 10.00
CA ALA A 230 15.90 41.22 9.97
C ALA A 230 15.13 39.95 10.39
N THR A 231 14.36 40.05 11.46
CA THR A 231 13.63 38.91 12.04
C THR A 231 12.13 39.16 11.94
N THR A 232 11.42 38.27 11.26
CA THR A 232 9.95 38.30 11.21
C THR A 232 9.35 37.96 12.57
N TYR A 233 8.08 38.30 12.78
CA TYR A 233 7.37 37.94 14.02
C TYR A 233 6.96 36.45 14.11
N TYR A 234 7.36 35.65 13.11
CA TYR A 234 7.30 34.19 13.12
C TYR A 234 8.71 33.57 13.25
N ASP A 235 9.66 34.32 13.81
CA ASP A 235 11.04 33.90 14.13
C ASP A 235 11.91 33.50 12.91
N LYS A 236 11.48 33.84 11.69
CA LYS A 236 12.31 33.69 10.48
C LYS A 236 13.27 34.86 10.34
N SER A 237 14.56 34.58 10.37
CA SER A 237 15.63 35.57 10.24
C SER A 237 16.19 35.64 8.82
N THR A 238 16.55 36.84 8.39
CA THR A 238 17.23 37.12 7.12
C THR A 238 18.37 38.08 7.38
N THR A 239 19.58 37.71 6.95
CA THR A 239 20.79 38.49 7.18
C THR A 239 21.19 39.29 5.94
N ILE A 240 21.64 40.51 6.17
CA ILE A 240 22.20 41.41 5.16
C ILE A 240 23.59 41.81 5.64
N THR A 241 24.62 41.48 4.87
CA THR A 241 26.00 41.82 5.18
C THR A 241 26.36 43.16 4.57
N ILE A 242 26.80 44.09 5.42
CA ILE A 242 27.30 45.40 5.01
C ILE A 242 28.82 45.40 5.16
N THR A 243 29.54 45.58 4.06
CA THR A 243 31.00 45.78 4.07
C THR A 243 31.30 47.24 3.84
N ARG A 244 31.85 47.95 4.82
CA ARG A 244 32.49 49.25 4.57
C ARG A 244 33.92 49.01 4.09
N LEU A 245 34.25 49.57 2.93
CA LEU A 245 35.48 49.31 2.20
C LEU A 245 36.62 50.20 2.71
N GLY A 246 37.77 49.58 2.96
CA GLY A 246 39.03 50.28 3.23
C GLY A 246 39.74 50.73 1.94
N VAL A 247 40.89 51.37 2.10
CA VAL A 247 41.72 51.86 0.98
C VAL A 247 42.58 50.76 0.34
N ALA A 248 42.82 49.64 1.04
CA ALA A 248 43.55 48.50 0.50
C ALA A 248 42.70 47.73 -0.53
N PRO A 249 43.25 47.36 -1.72
CA PRO A 249 42.52 46.57 -2.71
C PRO A 249 41.96 45.27 -2.14
N LYS A 250 40.64 45.06 -2.27
CA LYS A 250 39.90 43.90 -1.77
C LYS A 250 39.12 43.24 -2.89
N LEU A 251 39.14 41.91 -2.93
CA LEU A 251 38.26 41.09 -3.74
C LEU A 251 37.95 39.82 -2.95
N SER A 252 36.69 39.64 -2.56
CA SER A 252 36.24 38.46 -1.83
C SER A 252 34.84 38.05 -2.25
N ILE A 253 34.55 36.77 -2.06
CA ILE A 253 33.18 36.24 -2.05
C ILE A 253 32.84 36.06 -0.56
N PRO A 254 31.69 36.55 -0.08
CA PRO A 254 31.26 36.37 1.30
C PRO A 254 31.32 34.90 1.74
N ASP A 255 31.76 34.65 2.98
CA ASP A 255 32.02 33.29 3.49
C ASP A 255 30.76 32.41 3.52
N ASP A 256 29.60 33.01 3.82
CA ASP A 256 28.27 32.39 3.78
C ASP A 256 27.84 32.00 2.35
N ALA A 257 28.45 32.62 1.33
CA ALA A 257 28.24 32.33 -0.07
C ALA A 257 29.40 31.54 -0.70
N ALA A 258 30.43 31.14 0.04
CA ALA A 258 31.66 30.55 -0.52
C ALA A 258 31.47 29.09 -0.99
N ASN A 259 30.52 28.36 -0.41
CA ASN A 259 30.20 26.98 -0.80
C ASN A 259 28.69 26.84 -1.03
N LYS A 260 28.30 26.24 -2.16
CA LYS A 260 26.90 25.97 -2.46
C LYS A 260 26.71 24.51 -2.86
N GLU A 261 25.75 23.87 -2.20
CA GLU A 261 25.20 22.57 -2.62
C GLU A 261 23.82 22.80 -3.23
N ILE A 262 23.58 22.13 -4.36
CA ILE A 262 22.29 22.15 -5.07
C ILE A 262 21.91 20.73 -5.52
N ASP A 263 20.61 20.53 -5.71
CA ASP A 263 20.10 19.27 -6.24
C ASP A 263 20.35 19.16 -7.76
N ALA A 264 20.01 18.02 -8.35
CA ALA A 264 20.23 17.71 -9.76
C ALA A 264 19.50 18.65 -10.74
N ASN A 265 18.56 19.48 -10.26
CA ASN A 265 17.77 20.37 -11.09
C ASN A 265 18.58 21.56 -11.63
N ALA A 266 18.17 22.06 -12.80
CA ALA A 266 18.68 23.32 -13.31
C ALA A 266 18.39 24.44 -12.31
N THR A 267 19.40 25.25 -12.01
CA THR A 267 19.31 26.28 -10.96
C THR A 267 19.98 27.56 -11.42
N GLU A 268 19.39 28.70 -11.07
CA GLU A 268 19.97 30.03 -11.30
C GLU A 268 20.07 30.77 -9.97
N TYR A 269 21.21 31.39 -9.69
CA TYR A 269 21.41 32.20 -8.48
C TYR A 269 22.43 33.31 -8.66
N ARG A 270 22.40 34.29 -7.75
CA ARG A 270 23.36 35.39 -7.69
C ARG A 270 24.40 35.11 -6.62
N LEU A 271 25.66 35.19 -7.00
CA LEU A 271 26.81 35.06 -6.11
C LEU A 271 27.42 36.44 -5.86
N PRO A 272 27.28 37.03 -4.66
CA PRO A 272 27.76 38.37 -4.37
C PRO A 272 29.29 38.48 -4.42
N ILE A 273 29.78 39.65 -4.82
CA ILE A 273 31.21 39.99 -4.91
C ILE A 273 31.47 41.25 -4.09
N THR A 274 32.37 41.15 -3.12
CA THR A 274 32.79 42.27 -2.27
C THR A 274 34.12 42.81 -2.79
N THR A 275 34.13 44.06 -3.25
CA THR A 275 35.35 44.67 -3.80
C THR A 275 35.32 46.20 -3.82
N ASN A 276 36.51 46.81 -3.75
CA ASN A 276 36.74 48.22 -4.05
C ASN A 276 37.41 48.45 -5.42
N LEU A 277 37.53 47.40 -6.25
CA LEU A 277 37.96 47.50 -7.65
C LEU A 277 36.78 47.89 -8.54
N ASP A 278 37.04 48.63 -9.61
CA ASP A 278 35.99 49.00 -10.57
C ASP A 278 35.48 47.77 -11.33
N PHE A 279 34.21 47.80 -11.72
CA PHE A 279 33.56 46.70 -12.45
C PHE A 279 34.38 46.24 -13.67
N ASN A 280 34.92 47.20 -14.41
CA ASN A 280 35.72 46.94 -15.60
C ASN A 280 37.10 46.34 -15.29
N ASP A 281 37.53 46.26 -14.03
CA ASP A 281 38.80 45.66 -13.63
C ASP A 281 38.65 44.23 -13.11
N LEU A 282 37.46 43.65 -13.23
CA LEU A 282 37.16 42.29 -12.81
C LEU A 282 37.04 41.34 -14.01
N THR A 283 37.34 40.07 -13.75
CA THR A 283 37.10 38.95 -14.66
C THR A 283 36.44 37.82 -13.90
N LEU A 284 35.59 37.05 -14.58
CA LEU A 284 34.83 35.95 -13.99
C LEU A 284 34.97 34.71 -14.86
N LYS A 285 35.26 33.56 -14.25
CA LYS A 285 35.38 32.27 -14.93
C LYS A 285 34.75 31.16 -14.10
N SER A 286 34.15 30.20 -14.81
CA SER A 286 33.78 28.90 -14.24
C SER A 286 34.80 27.85 -14.65
N SER A 287 35.06 26.88 -13.78
CA SER A 287 35.89 25.72 -14.10
C SER A 287 35.14 24.62 -14.86
N ALA A 288 33.83 24.79 -15.08
CA ALA A 288 32.99 23.81 -15.75
C ALA A 288 32.04 24.48 -16.76
N ASP A 289 31.72 23.78 -17.84
CA ASP A 289 30.82 24.21 -18.91
C ASP A 289 29.34 24.16 -18.51
N TRP A 290 28.96 23.21 -17.65
CA TRP A 290 27.60 23.06 -17.13
C TRP A 290 27.21 24.12 -16.09
N ALA A 291 28.16 24.93 -15.60
CA ALA A 291 27.92 26.08 -14.76
C ALA A 291 28.41 27.35 -15.48
N THR A 292 27.49 28.03 -16.16
CA THR A 292 27.80 29.28 -16.86
C THR A 292 27.71 30.47 -15.92
N VAL A 293 28.55 31.48 -16.15
CA VAL A 293 28.68 32.62 -15.24
C VAL A 293 28.76 33.93 -16.01
N GLU A 294 28.07 34.95 -15.51
CA GLU A 294 28.06 36.31 -16.06
C GLU A 294 28.34 37.31 -14.95
N LEU A 295 29.26 38.25 -15.17
CA LEU A 295 29.55 39.32 -14.22
C LEU A 295 28.56 40.47 -14.43
N VAL A 296 27.88 40.90 -13.36
CA VAL A 296 26.81 41.91 -13.43
C VAL A 296 27.05 43.06 -12.46
N ASP A 297 26.87 44.30 -12.94
CA ASP A 297 26.86 45.50 -12.11
C ASP A 297 25.43 45.81 -11.65
N GLY A 298 25.15 45.51 -10.39
CA GLY A 298 23.87 45.79 -9.73
C GLY A 298 23.74 47.20 -9.18
N SER A 299 24.78 48.04 -9.25
CA SER A 299 24.84 49.30 -8.49
C SER A 299 23.74 50.29 -8.88
N SER A 300 23.36 50.30 -10.16
CA SER A 300 22.24 51.12 -10.67
C SER A 300 20.88 50.70 -10.11
N ARG A 301 20.65 49.39 -9.91
CA ARG A 301 19.44 48.86 -9.27
C ARG A 301 19.38 49.27 -7.81
N THR A 302 20.49 49.14 -7.09
CA THR A 302 20.58 49.56 -5.68
C THR A 302 20.35 51.07 -5.52
N ALA A 303 20.86 51.88 -6.45
CA ALA A 303 20.55 53.31 -6.49
C ALA A 303 19.07 53.59 -6.78
N ALA A 304 18.43 52.84 -7.68
CA ALA A 304 16.99 52.97 -7.94
C ALA A 304 16.13 52.59 -6.72
N ILE A 305 16.55 51.57 -5.98
CA ILE A 305 15.91 51.17 -4.71
C ILE A 305 15.93 52.33 -3.71
N ALA A 306 17.09 52.94 -3.48
CA ALA A 306 17.20 54.09 -2.57
C ALA A 306 16.28 55.24 -2.98
N ASN A 307 16.20 55.53 -4.29
CA ASN A 307 15.29 56.55 -4.83
C ASN A 307 13.79 56.22 -4.66
N SER A 308 13.44 54.96 -4.41
CA SER A 308 12.06 54.51 -4.23
C SER A 308 11.55 54.57 -2.78
N ILE A 309 12.44 54.81 -1.81
CA ILE A 309 12.08 54.94 -0.40
C ILE A 309 11.23 56.19 -0.20
N ARG A 310 10.07 56.03 0.44
CA ARG A 310 9.13 57.11 0.75
C ARG A 310 9.11 57.45 2.24
N TRP A 311 9.35 56.45 3.08
CA TRP A 311 9.27 56.55 4.53
C TRP A 311 10.49 55.92 5.18
N ILE A 312 11.06 56.58 6.19
CA ILE A 312 12.09 56.03 7.07
C ILE A 312 11.57 56.17 8.51
N GLY A 313 11.35 55.04 9.17
CA GLY A 313 10.47 55.01 10.33
C GLY A 313 9.08 55.53 9.96
N ASN A 314 8.55 56.48 10.73
CA ASN A 314 7.26 57.12 10.43
C ASN A 314 7.39 58.46 9.72
N GLU A 315 8.61 58.94 9.52
CA GLU A 315 8.85 60.22 8.90
C GLU A 315 8.92 60.06 7.38
N PRO A 316 8.33 60.99 6.61
CA PRO A 316 8.61 61.07 5.19
C PRO A 316 10.11 61.23 4.97
N ALA A 317 10.67 60.51 4.00
CA ALA A 317 12.07 60.70 3.63
C ALA A 317 12.28 62.13 3.09
N THR A 318 12.95 63.00 3.86
CA THR A 318 13.14 64.42 3.52
C THR A 318 14.59 64.70 3.06
N HIS A 319 14.73 65.15 1.80
CA HIS A 319 15.95 65.68 1.12
C HIS A 319 17.01 64.69 0.59
N SER A 320 17.34 64.89 -0.71
CA SER A 320 18.20 64.13 -1.64
C SER A 320 18.01 62.61 -1.69
N ARG A 321 17.20 62.17 -2.67
CA ARG A 321 16.80 60.79 -3.00
C ARG A 321 17.97 59.82 -3.36
N ALA A 322 19.22 60.27 -3.31
CA ALA A 322 20.37 59.48 -3.69
C ALA A 322 21.06 58.90 -2.45
N ASN A 323 21.49 57.64 -2.53
CA ASN A 323 22.51 57.12 -1.60
C ASN A 323 23.64 58.15 -1.52
N THR A 324 23.91 58.66 -0.33
CA THR A 324 25.09 59.51 -0.10
C THR A 324 26.36 58.68 -0.09
N ALA A 325 26.22 57.36 0.14
CA ALA A 325 27.32 56.42 0.04
C ALA A 325 27.53 55.95 -1.40
N THR A 326 28.81 55.76 -1.79
CA THR A 326 29.11 55.04 -3.03
C THR A 326 28.95 53.55 -2.75
N VAL A 327 27.85 52.97 -3.23
CA VAL A 327 27.52 51.55 -3.07
C VAL A 327 27.89 50.78 -4.33
N ARG A 328 28.67 49.71 -4.19
CA ARG A 328 29.00 48.75 -5.25
C ARG A 328 28.29 47.43 -4.95
N THR A 329 27.45 46.97 -5.86
CA THR A 329 26.75 45.68 -5.77
C THR A 329 27.06 44.83 -6.98
N TYR A 330 28.26 44.27 -7.01
CA TYR A 330 28.66 43.35 -8.08
C TYR A 330 28.31 41.92 -7.70
N TYR A 331 27.90 41.13 -8.69
CA TYR A 331 27.64 39.71 -8.49
C TYR A 331 27.94 38.91 -9.74
N ALA A 332 28.19 37.62 -9.55
CA ALA A 332 28.18 36.63 -10.61
C ALA A 332 26.78 36.02 -10.72
N LEU A 333 26.13 36.16 -11.87
CA LEU A 333 24.94 35.40 -12.20
C LEU A 333 25.36 34.00 -12.62
N VAL A 334 25.02 33.00 -11.82
CA VAL A 334 25.40 31.61 -12.03
C VAL A 334 24.20 30.83 -12.55
N LYS A 335 24.34 30.23 -13.73
CA LYS A 335 23.32 29.36 -14.32
C LYS A 335 23.87 27.96 -14.45
N VAL A 336 23.26 27.05 -13.70
CA VAL A 336 23.65 25.65 -13.60
C VAL A 336 22.67 24.79 -14.39
N ALA A 337 23.16 24.02 -15.35
CA ALA A 337 22.35 23.05 -16.08
C ALA A 337 21.91 21.90 -15.15
N ALA A 338 20.83 21.20 -15.51
CA ALA A 338 20.44 19.98 -14.79
C ALA A 338 21.55 18.91 -14.87
N ASN A 339 21.78 18.20 -13.78
CA ASN A 339 22.64 17.02 -13.75
C ASN A 339 21.77 15.80 -14.05
N VAL A 340 21.90 15.26 -15.25
CA VAL A 340 21.12 14.10 -15.67
C VAL A 340 21.73 12.77 -15.23
N ASN A 341 22.92 12.77 -14.63
CA ASN A 341 23.65 11.56 -14.26
C ASN A 341 23.62 11.31 -12.75
N SER A 342 23.80 10.06 -12.33
CA SER A 342 23.78 9.65 -10.92
C SER A 342 24.97 10.16 -10.10
N ALA A 343 26.08 10.51 -10.75
CA ALA A 343 27.26 11.02 -10.08
C ALA A 343 27.09 12.49 -9.70
N GLU A 344 27.48 12.84 -8.48
CA GLU A 344 27.70 14.23 -8.09
C GLU A 344 28.80 14.86 -8.95
N ARG A 345 28.64 16.14 -9.27
CA ARG A 345 29.63 16.92 -10.01
C ARG A 345 29.95 18.23 -9.31
N ASN A 346 31.21 18.65 -9.43
CA ASN A 346 31.76 19.80 -8.72
C ASN A 346 32.31 20.83 -9.71
N ALA A 347 32.10 22.11 -9.42
CA ALA A 347 32.64 23.24 -10.16
C ALA A 347 33.20 24.29 -9.21
N SER A 348 33.97 25.22 -9.76
CA SER A 348 34.39 26.40 -9.05
C SER A 348 34.25 27.65 -9.89
N ILE A 349 33.78 28.71 -9.25
CA ILE A 349 33.59 30.02 -9.85
C ILE A 349 34.65 30.92 -9.27
N THR A 350 35.47 31.51 -10.14
CA THR A 350 36.59 32.36 -9.74
C THR A 350 36.37 33.75 -10.29
N VAL A 351 36.37 34.73 -9.40
CA VAL A 351 36.47 36.15 -9.74
C VAL A 351 37.92 36.58 -9.53
N SER A 352 38.48 37.34 -10.46
CA SER A 352 39.86 37.83 -10.37
C SER A 352 39.97 39.26 -10.84
N SER A 353 40.91 40.02 -10.26
CA SER A 353 41.33 41.29 -10.83
C SER A 353 41.97 41.06 -12.20
N LYS A 354 41.83 42.01 -13.13
CA LYS A 354 42.40 41.92 -14.49
C LYS A 354 43.93 41.77 -14.49
N ASP A 355 44.59 42.33 -13.48
CA ASP A 355 46.04 42.19 -13.29
C ASP A 355 46.44 40.85 -12.64
N GLY A 356 45.46 40.02 -12.26
CA GLY A 356 45.65 38.67 -11.72
C GLY A 356 46.18 38.62 -10.27
N LYS A 357 46.34 39.76 -9.59
CA LYS A 357 46.91 39.80 -8.23
C LYS A 357 45.93 39.42 -7.13
N LEU A 358 44.64 39.63 -7.36
CA LEU A 358 43.57 39.26 -6.43
C LEU A 358 42.65 38.24 -7.07
N SER A 359 42.23 37.23 -6.30
CA SER A 359 41.26 36.24 -6.73
C SER A 359 40.43 35.73 -5.55
N ALA A 360 39.14 35.50 -5.78
CA ALA A 360 38.26 34.81 -4.85
C ALA A 360 37.56 33.64 -5.56
N LYS A 361 37.33 32.55 -4.83
CA LYS A 361 36.81 31.30 -5.35
C LYS A 361 35.56 30.86 -4.59
N HIS A 362 34.55 30.44 -5.33
CA HIS A 362 33.35 29.78 -4.83
C HIS A 362 33.34 28.32 -5.27
N SER A 363 33.02 27.40 -4.37
CA SER A 363 32.85 25.98 -4.66
C SER A 363 31.37 25.64 -4.84
N LEU A 364 31.06 24.92 -5.91
CA LEU A 364 29.71 24.48 -6.25
C LEU A 364 29.68 22.96 -6.36
N SER A 365 28.85 22.29 -5.56
CA SER A 365 28.53 20.86 -5.71
C SER A 365 27.08 20.69 -6.16
N GLN A 366 26.88 19.86 -7.19
CA GLN A 366 25.55 19.49 -7.68
C GLN A 366 25.36 17.98 -7.57
N LYS A 367 24.34 17.57 -6.81
CA LYS A 367 23.99 16.16 -6.62
C LYS A 367 23.66 15.47 -7.93
N GLY A 368 23.78 14.14 -7.91
CA GLY A 368 23.34 13.27 -9.00
C GLY A 368 21.82 13.14 -9.10
N ALA A 369 21.34 12.81 -10.28
CA ALA A 369 19.96 12.43 -10.54
C ALA A 369 19.60 11.09 -9.88
N THR A 370 18.30 10.90 -9.60
CA THR A 370 17.76 9.71 -8.94
C THR A 370 16.76 8.96 -9.81
N LEU A 371 16.67 7.65 -9.57
CA LEU A 371 15.71 6.72 -10.17
C LEU A 371 15.32 5.71 -9.09
N SER A 372 14.03 5.55 -8.81
CA SER A 372 13.53 4.56 -7.86
C SER A 372 12.27 3.88 -8.38
N VAL A 373 12.10 2.62 -7.96
CA VAL A 373 11.01 1.76 -8.43
C VAL A 373 10.34 1.14 -7.22
N THR A 374 9.01 1.15 -7.21
CA THR A 374 8.22 0.44 -6.22
C THR A 374 7.25 -0.52 -6.89
N SER A 375 7.00 -1.66 -6.25
CA SER A 375 6.02 -2.65 -6.63
C SER A 375 5.15 -2.97 -5.43
N ASN A 376 3.83 -2.80 -5.56
CA ASN A 376 2.87 -2.99 -4.46
C ASN A 376 3.29 -2.28 -3.14
N GLY A 377 3.84 -1.07 -3.24
CA GLY A 377 4.30 -0.27 -2.11
C GLY A 377 5.64 -0.68 -1.50
N LYS A 378 6.36 -1.65 -2.09
CA LYS A 378 7.71 -2.06 -1.67
C LYS A 378 8.75 -1.59 -2.67
N GLU A 379 9.90 -1.17 -2.18
CA GLU A 379 11.06 -0.79 -3.00
C GLU A 379 11.59 -2.00 -3.78
N VAL A 380 11.96 -1.77 -5.04
CA VAL A 380 12.65 -2.72 -5.92
C VAL A 380 14.00 -2.13 -6.26
N ASN A 381 15.06 -2.87 -6.00
CA ASN A 381 16.44 -2.48 -6.24
C ASN A 381 16.98 -3.07 -7.55
N ASP A 382 18.11 -2.54 -8.00
CA ASP A 382 18.81 -3.08 -9.17
C ASP A 382 19.33 -4.50 -8.89
N GLY A 383 19.01 -5.42 -9.78
CA GLY A 383 19.35 -6.84 -9.67
C GLY A 383 18.34 -7.69 -8.88
N ASP A 384 17.27 -7.11 -8.34
CA ASP A 384 16.28 -7.85 -7.57
C ASP A 384 15.59 -8.96 -8.39
N ILE A 385 15.13 -10.00 -7.69
CA ILE A 385 14.34 -11.09 -8.25
C ILE A 385 12.95 -11.04 -7.64
N ILE A 386 11.92 -11.03 -8.49
CA ILE A 386 10.52 -11.11 -8.10
C ILE A 386 9.98 -12.45 -8.57
N ASP A 387 9.64 -13.32 -7.62
CA ASP A 387 9.03 -14.62 -7.90
C ASP A 387 7.53 -14.48 -8.17
N ILE A 388 7.06 -15.12 -9.23
CA ILE A 388 5.65 -15.16 -9.64
C ILE A 388 5.21 -16.59 -9.95
N GLN A 389 3.93 -16.88 -9.75
CA GLN A 389 3.35 -18.20 -10.00
C GLN A 389 3.22 -18.49 -11.50
N ASP A 390 2.98 -19.75 -11.83
CA ASP A 390 2.87 -20.26 -13.20
C ASP A 390 1.66 -19.74 -13.98
N THR A 391 0.66 -19.18 -13.30
CA THR A 391 -0.54 -18.65 -13.92
C THR A 391 -0.35 -17.25 -14.51
N GLU A 392 -1.24 -16.88 -15.44
CA GLU A 392 -1.32 -15.52 -15.96
C GLU A 392 -1.60 -14.51 -14.83
N THR A 393 -0.88 -13.40 -14.83
CA THR A 393 -0.96 -12.38 -13.79
C THR A 393 -0.47 -11.01 -14.29
N SER A 394 -0.56 -9.98 -13.46
CA SER A 394 -0.05 -8.64 -13.73
C SER A 394 0.71 -8.09 -12.53
N LEU A 395 1.82 -7.39 -12.77
CA LEU A 395 2.61 -6.69 -11.76
C LEU A 395 2.55 -5.18 -12.01
N ASN A 396 2.10 -4.42 -11.01
CA ASN A 396 2.07 -2.96 -11.09
C ASN A 396 3.34 -2.40 -10.47
N ILE A 397 4.04 -1.55 -11.22
CA ILE A 397 5.21 -0.82 -10.74
C ILE A 397 5.00 0.69 -10.89
N LYS A 398 5.56 1.44 -9.95
CA LYS A 398 5.65 2.90 -10.01
C LYS A 398 7.11 3.31 -10.08
N VAL A 399 7.44 4.19 -11.02
CA VAL A 399 8.80 4.70 -11.21
C VAL A 399 8.85 6.18 -10.91
N GLU A 400 9.72 6.57 -9.98
CA GLU A 400 10.01 7.95 -9.66
C GLU A 400 11.42 8.29 -10.16
N SER A 401 11.55 9.44 -10.83
CA SER A 401 12.85 9.91 -11.30
C SER A 401 12.92 11.43 -11.28
N SER A 402 14.12 11.95 -11.03
CA SER A 402 14.43 13.38 -11.18
C SER A 402 14.70 13.80 -12.63
N VAL A 403 14.69 12.85 -13.58
CA VAL A 403 14.89 13.12 -15.01
C VAL A 403 13.70 12.63 -15.83
N ASP A 404 13.41 13.36 -16.90
CA ASP A 404 12.28 13.06 -17.78
C ASP A 404 12.60 11.93 -18.77
N GLY A 405 11.54 11.31 -19.30
CA GLY A 405 11.63 10.36 -20.40
C GLY A 405 12.11 8.98 -19.97
N ILE A 406 11.40 8.33 -19.06
CA ILE A 406 11.65 6.94 -18.68
C ILE A 406 11.18 5.98 -19.78
N THR A 407 11.96 4.94 -20.01
CA THR A 407 11.62 3.80 -20.86
C THR A 407 11.71 2.52 -20.05
N ILE A 408 10.70 1.66 -20.19
CA ILE A 408 10.66 0.36 -19.55
C ILE A 408 10.44 -0.69 -20.63
N SER A 409 11.19 -1.78 -20.56
CA SER A 409 11.12 -2.87 -21.53
C SER A 409 11.36 -4.21 -20.85
N SER A 410 10.85 -5.26 -21.46
CA SER A 410 11.14 -6.64 -21.12
C SER A 410 11.95 -7.28 -22.24
N ASP A 411 12.88 -8.16 -21.89
CA ASP A 411 13.63 -8.96 -22.86
C ASP A 411 12.85 -10.20 -23.36
N LYS A 412 11.67 -10.48 -22.77
CA LYS A 412 10.79 -11.59 -23.16
C LYS A 412 9.39 -11.10 -23.50
N SER A 413 8.83 -11.64 -24.58
CA SER A 413 7.47 -11.32 -25.04
C SER A 413 6.36 -11.81 -24.13
N TRP A 414 6.61 -12.76 -23.22
CA TRP A 414 5.61 -13.25 -22.26
C TRP A 414 5.44 -12.34 -21.05
N ALA A 415 6.33 -11.36 -20.85
CA ALA A 415 6.22 -10.31 -19.85
C ALA A 415 6.12 -8.96 -20.59
N GLU A 416 4.92 -8.54 -20.93
CA GLU A 416 4.67 -7.32 -21.70
C GLU A 416 4.52 -6.11 -20.77
N VAL A 417 5.24 -5.02 -21.06
CA VAL A 417 5.16 -3.79 -20.28
C VAL A 417 4.20 -2.81 -20.96
N THR A 418 3.21 -2.32 -20.23
CA THR A 418 2.31 -1.25 -20.66
C THR A 418 2.39 -0.06 -19.72
N THR A 419 2.28 1.15 -20.26
CA THR A 419 2.20 2.39 -19.47
C THR A 419 0.74 2.69 -19.17
N ASP A 420 0.42 2.88 -17.90
CA ASP A 420 -0.93 3.21 -17.46
C ASP A 420 -1.08 4.74 -17.31
N ASP A 421 -0.15 5.36 -16.58
CA ASP A 421 -0.04 6.81 -16.35
C ASP A 421 1.43 7.25 -16.49
N GLU A 422 1.74 8.56 -16.37
CA GLU A 422 3.11 9.10 -16.55
C GLU A 422 4.20 8.41 -15.71
N LYS A 423 3.85 7.84 -14.55
CA LYS A 423 4.78 7.18 -13.62
C LYS A 423 4.39 5.75 -13.23
N SER A 424 3.31 5.22 -13.79
CA SER A 424 2.74 3.92 -13.42
C SER A 424 2.73 2.98 -14.62
N TYR A 425 3.22 1.76 -14.40
CA TYR A 425 3.36 0.76 -15.45
C TYR A 425 2.84 -0.58 -14.96
N THR A 426 2.20 -1.30 -15.88
CA THR A 426 1.74 -2.68 -15.66
C THR A 426 2.59 -3.62 -16.48
N ILE A 427 3.08 -4.69 -15.85
CA ILE A 427 3.75 -5.80 -16.53
C ILE A 427 2.78 -6.96 -16.59
N LYS A 428 2.24 -7.24 -17.77
CA LYS A 428 1.35 -8.38 -18.04
C LYS A 428 2.18 -9.62 -18.27
N VAL A 429 1.95 -10.64 -17.47
CA VAL A 429 2.72 -11.88 -17.48
C VAL A 429 1.79 -13.01 -17.93
N ALA A 430 2.07 -13.59 -19.10
CA ALA A 430 1.38 -14.77 -19.58
C ALA A 430 1.67 -15.99 -18.70
N GLY A 431 0.74 -16.94 -18.63
CA GLY A 431 0.96 -18.21 -17.92
C GLY A 431 2.12 -19.02 -18.53
N ASN A 432 2.82 -19.79 -17.69
CA ASN A 432 3.91 -20.65 -18.12
C ASN A 432 3.38 -21.99 -18.65
N GLN A 433 3.40 -22.14 -19.97
CA GLN A 433 2.95 -23.35 -20.66
C GLN A 433 4.05 -24.43 -20.77
N THR A 434 5.15 -24.28 -20.02
CA THR A 434 6.27 -25.22 -20.00
C THR A 434 6.56 -25.64 -18.56
N PRO A 435 7.02 -26.88 -18.31
CA PRO A 435 7.20 -27.41 -16.96
C PRO A 435 8.47 -26.89 -16.26
N ASP A 436 9.25 -26.05 -16.93
CA ASP A 436 10.48 -25.47 -16.40
C ASP A 436 10.26 -24.01 -16.00
N ASP A 437 10.92 -23.59 -14.92
CA ASP A 437 10.99 -22.20 -14.52
C ASP A 437 11.55 -21.35 -15.68
N ARG A 438 11.03 -20.13 -15.82
CA ARG A 438 11.52 -19.18 -16.82
C ARG A 438 11.70 -17.79 -16.20
N SER A 439 12.55 -16.98 -16.83
CA SER A 439 12.82 -15.63 -16.35
C SER A 439 12.84 -14.58 -17.46
N ALA A 440 12.45 -13.36 -17.09
CA ALA A 440 12.48 -12.18 -17.93
C ALA A 440 13.18 -11.05 -17.17
N LYS A 441 14.04 -10.31 -17.86
CA LYS A 441 14.70 -9.11 -17.36
C LYS A 441 13.86 -7.89 -17.75
N ILE A 442 13.41 -7.16 -16.74
CA ILE A 442 12.75 -5.87 -16.90
C ILE A 442 13.82 -4.79 -16.77
N SER A 443 13.99 -3.98 -17.82
CA SER A 443 15.00 -2.93 -17.89
C SER A 443 14.32 -1.56 -17.91
N ILE A 444 14.76 -0.69 -17.01
CA ILE A 444 14.27 0.68 -16.83
C ILE A 444 15.43 1.62 -17.11
N LYS A 445 15.22 2.57 -18.03
CA LYS A 445 16.26 3.50 -18.45
C LYS A 445 15.69 4.89 -18.70
N ALA A 446 16.37 5.92 -18.21
CA ALA A 446 16.07 7.31 -18.52
C ALA A 446 16.66 7.72 -19.88
N LYS A 447 15.88 8.45 -20.69
CA LYS A 447 16.32 8.99 -21.98
C LYS A 447 17.36 10.08 -21.73
N ASN A 448 18.54 9.96 -22.33
CA ASN A 448 19.65 10.91 -22.22
C ASN A 448 20.34 10.95 -20.83
N SER A 449 20.28 9.85 -20.08
CA SER A 449 20.94 9.68 -18.79
C SER A 449 21.57 8.29 -18.71
N ASP A 450 22.60 8.17 -17.88
CA ASP A 450 23.17 6.88 -17.48
C ASP A 450 22.36 6.18 -16.37
N LEU A 451 21.29 6.81 -15.89
CA LEU A 451 20.35 6.20 -14.95
C LEU A 451 19.63 5.02 -15.62
N ALA A 452 19.98 3.84 -15.15
CA ALA A 452 19.36 2.60 -15.52
C ALA A 452 19.35 1.66 -14.32
N MET A 453 18.32 0.82 -14.28
CA MET A 453 18.27 -0.33 -13.40
C MET A 453 17.49 -1.46 -14.06
N SER A 454 17.58 -2.64 -13.48
CA SER A 454 16.83 -3.80 -13.94
C SER A 454 16.52 -4.74 -12.81
N PHE A 455 15.43 -5.49 -12.95
CA PHE A 455 15.10 -6.60 -12.07
C PHE A 455 14.64 -7.80 -12.89
N THR A 456 14.65 -8.97 -12.28
CA THR A 456 14.29 -10.24 -12.92
C THR A 456 12.93 -10.70 -12.41
N LEU A 457 12.02 -10.97 -13.33
CA LEU A 457 10.82 -11.76 -13.05
C LEU A 457 11.17 -13.23 -13.19
N LYS A 458 11.01 -14.01 -12.12
CA LYS A 458 11.18 -15.46 -12.14
C LYS A 458 9.80 -16.12 -12.01
N GLN A 459 9.35 -16.76 -13.08
CA GLN A 459 8.07 -17.46 -13.11
C GLN A 459 8.27 -18.96 -12.92
N ALA A 460 7.51 -19.54 -12.00
CA ALA A 460 7.50 -20.99 -11.77
C ALA A 460 7.13 -21.77 -13.03
N GLY A 461 7.67 -22.99 -13.15
CA GLY A 461 7.24 -23.98 -14.13
C GLY A 461 5.74 -24.27 -14.05
N GLY A 462 5.13 -24.50 -15.20
CA GLY A 462 3.72 -24.86 -15.32
C GLY A 462 3.39 -26.16 -14.60
N THR A 463 2.18 -26.23 -14.07
CA THR A 463 1.65 -27.39 -13.35
C THR A 463 0.56 -28.11 -14.15
N LEU A 464 0.35 -29.40 -13.84
CA LEU A 464 -0.76 -30.22 -14.35
C LEU A 464 -1.22 -31.17 -13.24
N SER A 465 -2.49 -31.11 -12.87
CA SER A 465 -3.09 -31.98 -11.86
C SER A 465 -4.56 -32.27 -12.17
N ILE A 466 -5.14 -33.22 -11.44
CA ILE A 466 -6.57 -33.50 -11.46
C ILE A 466 -7.16 -33.07 -10.12
N LYS A 467 -8.25 -32.31 -10.16
CA LYS A 467 -8.93 -31.85 -8.96
C LYS A 467 -9.37 -33.03 -8.10
N ASP A 468 -9.10 -32.93 -6.79
CA ASP A 468 -9.44 -33.93 -5.77
C ASP A 468 -8.79 -35.31 -5.97
N LEU A 469 -7.73 -35.40 -6.78
CA LEU A 469 -7.00 -36.64 -7.04
C LEU A 469 -5.48 -36.43 -6.87
N ASP A 470 -4.85 -37.33 -6.12
CA ASP A 470 -3.40 -37.33 -5.95
C ASP A 470 -2.73 -38.20 -7.02
N GLY A 471 -2.56 -37.60 -8.21
CA GLY A 471 -1.85 -38.22 -9.32
C GLY A 471 -2.53 -39.48 -9.90
N SER A 472 -1.72 -40.50 -10.19
CA SER A 472 -2.16 -41.74 -10.85
C SER A 472 -3.03 -42.61 -9.94
N THR A 473 -4.14 -43.15 -10.45
CA THR A 473 -5.13 -43.89 -9.64
C THR A 473 -5.67 -45.10 -10.39
N THR A 474 -6.07 -46.15 -9.64
CA THR A 474 -6.75 -47.34 -10.18
C THR A 474 -8.21 -47.39 -9.73
N TYR A 475 -9.11 -47.62 -10.68
CA TYR A 475 -10.54 -47.82 -10.46
C TYR A 475 -10.93 -49.26 -10.79
N TYR A 476 -11.82 -49.82 -9.97
CA TYR A 476 -12.42 -51.14 -10.16
C TYR A 476 -13.86 -50.98 -10.62
N VAL A 477 -14.18 -51.54 -11.77
CA VAL A 477 -15.44 -51.28 -12.49
C VAL A 477 -16.19 -52.58 -12.72
N ASP A 478 -17.49 -52.61 -12.42
CA ASP A 478 -18.31 -53.78 -12.73
C ASP A 478 -18.57 -53.90 -14.25
N ARG A 479 -19.35 -54.92 -14.65
CA ARG A 479 -19.63 -55.19 -16.07
C ARG A 479 -20.42 -54.11 -16.81
N ASP A 480 -21.06 -53.18 -16.10
CA ASP A 480 -21.91 -52.15 -16.71
C ASP A 480 -21.09 -50.93 -17.16
N THR A 481 -21.72 -50.08 -17.98
CA THR A 481 -21.08 -48.84 -18.45
C THR A 481 -20.94 -47.83 -17.31
N HIS A 482 -19.74 -47.27 -17.14
CA HIS A 482 -19.43 -46.28 -16.12
C HIS A 482 -18.76 -45.05 -16.74
N THR A 483 -19.13 -43.86 -16.28
CA THR A 483 -18.50 -42.59 -16.72
C THR A 483 -17.92 -41.85 -15.53
N TYR A 484 -16.64 -41.52 -15.63
CA TYR A 484 -15.88 -40.74 -14.65
C TYR A 484 -15.67 -39.33 -15.19
N ASN A 485 -15.92 -38.31 -14.37
CA ASN A 485 -15.72 -36.92 -14.74
C ASN A 485 -14.57 -36.35 -13.91
N TYR A 486 -13.65 -35.68 -14.59
CA TYR A 486 -12.45 -35.07 -14.02
C TYR A 486 -12.36 -33.60 -14.41
N VAL A 487 -11.77 -32.80 -13.53
CA VAL A 487 -11.41 -31.41 -13.80
C VAL A 487 -9.89 -31.30 -13.75
N ILE A 488 -9.29 -30.93 -14.88
CA ILE A 488 -7.86 -30.72 -15.00
C ILE A 488 -7.49 -29.32 -14.50
N GLU A 489 -6.50 -29.24 -13.62
CA GLU A 489 -5.96 -28.01 -13.05
C GLU A 489 -4.51 -27.77 -13.50
N GLY A 490 -4.07 -26.52 -13.38
CA GLY A 490 -2.76 -26.07 -13.84
C GLY A 490 -2.77 -25.27 -15.14
N SER A 491 -1.56 -24.94 -15.60
CA SER A 491 -1.25 -24.06 -16.73
C SER A 491 -0.67 -24.78 -17.94
N LEU A 492 -0.25 -26.05 -17.78
CA LEU A 492 0.32 -26.83 -18.87
C LEU A 492 -0.76 -27.25 -19.88
N PRO A 493 -0.48 -27.16 -21.19
CA PRO A 493 -1.29 -27.83 -22.19
C PRO A 493 -1.20 -29.34 -22.00
N TYR A 494 -2.32 -30.04 -22.19
CA TYR A 494 -2.39 -31.48 -21.97
C TYR A 494 -3.13 -32.21 -23.11
N SER A 495 -2.76 -33.46 -23.32
CA SER A 495 -3.45 -34.40 -24.20
C SER A 495 -3.80 -35.68 -23.46
N VAL A 496 -4.90 -36.30 -23.85
CA VAL A 496 -5.42 -37.49 -23.18
C VAL A 496 -5.61 -38.62 -24.19
N LYS A 497 -5.16 -39.82 -23.85
CA LYS A 497 -5.28 -41.00 -24.70
C LYS A 497 -5.64 -42.23 -23.89
N SER A 498 -6.60 -43.00 -24.40
CA SER A 498 -6.90 -44.36 -23.92
C SER A 498 -6.09 -45.37 -24.73
N ASN A 499 -5.58 -46.42 -24.10
CA ASN A 499 -4.95 -47.53 -24.79
C ASN A 499 -5.93 -48.61 -25.28
N ALA A 500 -7.24 -48.44 -25.05
CA ALA A 500 -8.28 -49.36 -25.48
C ALA A 500 -9.43 -48.64 -26.19
N ASP A 501 -10.00 -49.31 -27.19
CA ASP A 501 -11.13 -48.82 -28.00
C ASP A 501 -12.48 -48.80 -27.24
N TRP A 502 -12.63 -49.66 -26.23
CA TRP A 502 -13.81 -49.74 -25.37
C TRP A 502 -13.84 -48.70 -24.23
N CYS A 503 -12.76 -47.93 -24.07
CA CYS A 503 -12.66 -46.81 -23.15
C CYS A 503 -12.59 -45.50 -23.95
N THR A 504 -13.65 -44.71 -23.86
CA THR A 504 -13.82 -43.49 -24.67
C THR A 504 -13.56 -42.25 -23.85
N ILE A 505 -13.03 -41.22 -24.50
CA ILE A 505 -12.62 -39.96 -23.88
C ILE A 505 -13.40 -38.82 -24.52
N TYR A 506 -13.97 -37.95 -23.69
CA TYR A 506 -14.53 -36.66 -24.10
C TYR A 506 -13.79 -35.54 -23.36
N GLN A 507 -13.26 -34.57 -24.10
CA GLN A 507 -12.49 -33.45 -23.56
C GLN A 507 -13.13 -32.11 -23.99
N SER A 508 -13.37 -31.23 -23.04
CA SER A 508 -13.87 -29.87 -23.26
C SER A 508 -13.21 -28.88 -22.30
N GLY A 509 -12.15 -28.22 -22.77
CA GLY A 509 -11.38 -27.28 -21.96
C GLY A 509 -10.67 -28.00 -20.80
N LYS A 510 -11.04 -27.69 -19.56
CA LYS A 510 -10.54 -28.36 -18.34
C LYS A 510 -11.38 -29.58 -17.92
N ASN A 511 -12.52 -29.82 -18.57
CA ASN A 511 -13.38 -30.96 -18.22
C ASN A 511 -13.02 -32.17 -19.07
N LEU A 512 -12.81 -33.31 -18.42
CA LEU A 512 -12.49 -34.60 -19.02
C LEU A 512 -13.51 -35.63 -18.55
N ALA A 513 -14.15 -36.34 -19.47
CA ALA A 513 -14.98 -37.48 -19.16
C ALA A 513 -14.38 -38.76 -19.76
N VAL A 514 -14.26 -39.80 -18.93
CA VAL A 514 -13.79 -41.13 -19.33
C VAL A 514 -14.93 -42.12 -19.17
N THR A 515 -15.36 -42.73 -20.27
CA THR A 515 -16.45 -43.71 -20.28
C THR A 515 -15.91 -45.10 -20.59
N VAL A 516 -16.04 -45.99 -19.61
CA VAL A 516 -15.75 -47.42 -19.70
C VAL A 516 -17.04 -48.13 -20.14
N SER A 517 -17.04 -48.72 -21.34
CA SER A 517 -18.22 -49.40 -21.89
C SER A 517 -18.53 -50.71 -21.16
N ALA A 518 -19.77 -51.19 -21.24
CA ALA A 518 -20.15 -52.48 -20.68
C ALA A 518 -19.32 -53.65 -21.26
N THR A 519 -19.21 -54.76 -20.53
CA THR A 519 -18.40 -55.93 -20.90
C THR A 519 -19.03 -57.25 -20.49
N THR A 520 -18.59 -58.33 -21.13
CA THR A 520 -18.83 -59.72 -20.72
C THR A 520 -17.53 -60.46 -20.37
N VAL A 521 -16.40 -59.76 -20.41
CA VAL A 521 -15.05 -60.28 -20.12
C VAL A 521 -14.34 -59.41 -19.10
N THR A 522 -13.43 -60.00 -18.32
CA THR A 522 -12.52 -59.23 -17.44
C THR A 522 -11.39 -58.64 -18.28
N ARG A 523 -11.15 -57.33 -18.13
CA ARG A 523 -10.22 -56.56 -18.96
C ARG A 523 -9.68 -55.34 -18.20
N SER A 524 -8.57 -54.77 -18.67
CA SER A 524 -8.03 -53.54 -18.10
C SER A 524 -7.51 -52.59 -19.18
N THR A 525 -7.57 -51.29 -18.90
CA THR A 525 -7.08 -50.21 -19.77
C THR A 525 -6.44 -49.12 -18.92
N THR A 526 -5.61 -48.31 -19.57
CA THR A 526 -5.09 -47.07 -19.00
C THR A 526 -5.51 -45.88 -19.85
N VAL A 527 -5.83 -44.79 -19.17
CA VAL A 527 -5.95 -43.45 -19.75
C VAL A 527 -4.76 -42.64 -19.29
N GLU A 528 -3.96 -42.21 -20.25
CA GLU A 528 -2.73 -41.43 -20.04
C GLU A 528 -3.01 -39.96 -20.34
N ILE A 529 -2.71 -39.09 -19.38
CA ILE A 529 -2.78 -37.64 -19.49
C ILE A 529 -1.35 -37.11 -19.51
N THR A 530 -0.93 -36.59 -20.67
CA THR A 530 0.43 -36.10 -20.92
C THR A 530 0.46 -34.58 -20.98
N GLY A 531 1.55 -33.96 -20.53
CA GLY A 531 1.76 -32.50 -20.59
C GLY A 531 2.77 -32.03 -19.54
N SER A 532 2.77 -32.68 -18.38
CA SER A 532 3.77 -32.59 -17.32
C SER A 532 5.04 -33.43 -17.61
N LYS A 533 6.07 -33.27 -16.76
CA LYS A 533 7.29 -34.10 -16.79
C LYS A 533 7.00 -35.59 -16.66
N GLU A 534 6.07 -35.93 -15.76
CA GLU A 534 5.56 -37.28 -15.58
C GLU A 534 4.07 -37.31 -15.95
N PRO A 535 3.60 -38.28 -16.76
CA PRO A 535 2.20 -38.39 -17.12
C PRO A 535 1.34 -38.86 -15.94
N ILE A 536 0.08 -38.43 -15.90
CA ILE A 536 -0.92 -38.95 -14.95
C ILE A 536 -1.61 -40.16 -15.59
N ILE A 537 -1.60 -41.30 -14.90
CA ILE A 537 -2.14 -42.57 -15.38
C ILE A 537 -3.39 -42.94 -14.58
N LEU A 538 -4.54 -43.03 -15.26
CA LEU A 538 -5.77 -43.56 -14.70
C LEU A 538 -5.95 -44.99 -15.22
N THR A 539 -5.94 -45.97 -14.31
CA THR A 539 -6.11 -47.39 -14.65
C THR A 539 -7.54 -47.82 -14.34
N TYR A 540 -8.20 -48.46 -15.30
CA TYR A 540 -9.53 -49.04 -15.09
C TYR A 540 -9.42 -50.56 -15.22
N LYS A 541 -9.70 -51.28 -14.14
CA LYS A 541 -9.84 -52.74 -14.11
C LYS A 541 -11.33 -53.07 -14.13
N GLN A 542 -11.82 -53.60 -15.25
CA GLN A 542 -13.22 -53.93 -15.44
C GLN A 542 -13.44 -55.44 -15.40
N THR A 543 -14.42 -55.90 -14.62
CA THR A 543 -14.76 -57.33 -14.51
C THR A 543 -15.97 -57.71 -15.35
N LYS A 544 -16.11 -59.00 -15.71
CA LYS A 544 -17.35 -59.57 -16.28
C LYS A 544 -18.49 -59.71 -15.26
N TYR A 545 -18.19 -59.54 -13.98
CA TYR A 545 -19.13 -59.75 -12.88
C TYR A 545 -19.76 -58.44 -12.38
N LYS A 546 -20.82 -58.56 -11.59
CA LYS A 546 -21.46 -57.46 -10.87
C LYS A 546 -21.70 -57.81 -9.41
N ASP A 547 -21.72 -56.80 -8.54
CA ASP A 547 -22.17 -56.96 -7.15
C ASP A 547 -23.53 -57.67 -7.09
N GLY A 548 -23.60 -58.74 -6.30
CA GLY A 548 -24.79 -59.57 -6.14
C GLY A 548 -24.96 -60.66 -7.20
N ASP A 549 -24.03 -60.82 -8.15
CA ASP A 549 -24.04 -61.99 -9.04
C ASP A 549 -23.88 -63.28 -8.23
N VAL A 550 -24.55 -64.35 -8.67
CA VAL A 550 -24.44 -65.69 -8.08
C VAL A 550 -23.38 -66.48 -8.83
N ILE A 551 -22.34 -66.91 -8.13
CA ILE A 551 -21.24 -67.73 -8.65
C ILE A 551 -21.38 -69.15 -8.10
N THR A 552 -21.52 -70.14 -8.99
CA THR A 552 -21.55 -71.54 -8.60
C THR A 552 -20.12 -72.07 -8.42
N LEU A 553 -19.71 -72.32 -7.17
CA LEU A 553 -18.43 -72.91 -6.83
C LEU A 553 -18.66 -74.34 -6.30
N ASN A 554 -18.17 -75.35 -7.02
CA ASN A 554 -18.29 -76.76 -6.64
C ASN A 554 -19.72 -77.18 -6.23
N GLY A 555 -20.72 -76.76 -7.01
CA GLY A 555 -22.13 -77.04 -6.77
C GLY A 555 -22.81 -76.15 -5.71
N LYS A 556 -22.07 -75.21 -5.09
CA LYS A 556 -22.61 -74.24 -4.12
C LYS A 556 -22.87 -72.90 -4.81
N ASN A 557 -24.07 -72.36 -4.67
CA ASN A 557 -24.38 -71.00 -5.14
C ASN A 557 -23.89 -69.98 -4.12
N THR A 558 -22.87 -69.22 -4.49
CA THR A 558 -22.23 -68.18 -3.67
C THR A 558 -22.57 -66.82 -4.23
N LEU A 559 -22.57 -65.79 -3.39
CA LEU A 559 -22.90 -64.43 -3.79
C LEU A 559 -21.64 -63.58 -3.86
N LEU A 560 -21.46 -62.81 -4.93
CA LEU A 560 -20.28 -61.98 -5.13
C LEU A 560 -20.46 -60.56 -4.57
N SER A 561 -19.42 -60.04 -3.93
CA SER A 561 -19.20 -58.62 -3.64
C SER A 561 -17.83 -58.23 -4.17
N LEU A 562 -17.73 -57.21 -5.01
CA LEU A 562 -16.51 -56.76 -5.67
C LEU A 562 -15.60 -55.92 -4.76
N ARG A 563 -16.17 -55.28 -3.73
CA ARG A 563 -15.49 -54.54 -2.64
C ARG A 563 -14.23 -53.78 -3.08
N ASP A 564 -14.35 -52.62 -3.72
CA ASP A 564 -13.22 -51.72 -4.07
C ASP A 564 -11.92 -52.45 -4.53
N GLY A 565 -12.06 -53.50 -5.35
CA GLY A 565 -10.94 -54.28 -5.88
C GLY A 565 -10.46 -55.47 -5.03
N ALA A 566 -11.16 -55.82 -3.96
CA ALA A 566 -10.91 -56.98 -3.10
C ALA A 566 -12.13 -57.93 -3.02
N PRO A 567 -12.48 -58.62 -4.11
CA PRO A 567 -13.74 -59.35 -4.20
C PRO A 567 -13.83 -60.52 -3.22
N LEU A 568 -15.01 -60.70 -2.63
CA LEU A 568 -15.36 -61.80 -1.74
C LEU A 568 -16.61 -62.53 -2.26
N LEU A 569 -16.58 -63.86 -2.17
CA LEU A 569 -17.76 -64.71 -2.29
C LEU A 569 -18.33 -65.00 -0.91
N TYR A 570 -19.66 -65.02 -0.81
CA TYR A 570 -20.40 -65.25 0.42
C TYR A 570 -21.28 -66.48 0.28
N TYR A 571 -21.32 -67.29 1.33
CA TYR A 571 -22.14 -68.49 1.40
C TYR A 571 -22.75 -68.64 2.81
N THR A 572 -24.06 -68.85 2.89
CA THR A 572 -24.74 -69.04 4.18
C THR A 572 -24.63 -70.50 4.62
N VAL A 573 -24.13 -70.73 5.84
CA VAL A 573 -24.05 -72.06 6.45
C VAL A 573 -25.10 -72.22 7.57
N SER A 574 -25.29 -73.44 8.05
CA SER A 574 -26.21 -73.74 9.16
C SER A 574 -25.90 -72.94 10.43
N SER A 575 -26.92 -72.71 11.26
CA SER A 575 -26.78 -71.96 12.52
C SER A 575 -25.92 -72.68 13.55
N GLY A 576 -25.00 -71.96 14.22
CA GLY A 576 -24.23 -72.45 15.35
C GLY A 576 -23.83 -71.32 16.32
N ALA A 577 -23.53 -71.67 17.58
CA ALA A 577 -22.97 -70.72 18.54
C ALA A 577 -21.58 -70.27 18.09
N TRP A 578 -21.22 -69.00 18.38
CA TRP A 578 -19.89 -68.46 18.13
C TRP A 578 -18.89 -69.17 19.06
N SER A 579 -19.25 -69.37 20.33
CA SER A 579 -18.52 -70.19 21.32
C SER A 579 -19.51 -70.74 22.34
N ILE A 580 -19.27 -71.95 22.87
CA ILE A 580 -19.99 -72.50 24.04
C ILE A 580 -19.24 -72.29 25.36
N GLN A 581 -18.14 -71.54 25.34
CA GLN A 581 -17.33 -71.18 26.50
C GLN A 581 -17.09 -69.66 26.58
N SER A 582 -16.96 -69.14 27.80
CA SER A 582 -16.76 -67.72 28.09
C SER A 582 -15.28 -67.37 28.31
N ILE A 583 -14.48 -67.39 27.24
CA ILE A 583 -13.06 -67.00 27.26
C ILE A 583 -12.74 -65.94 26.20
N ASN A 584 -11.67 -65.17 26.41
CA ASN A 584 -11.08 -64.32 25.37
C ASN A 584 -10.15 -65.18 24.50
N THR A 585 -10.43 -65.20 23.21
CA THR A 585 -9.69 -65.97 22.20
C THR A 585 -8.62 -65.16 21.49
N GLY A 586 -8.77 -63.83 21.46
CA GLY A 586 -7.89 -62.94 20.70
C GLY A 586 -8.26 -62.80 19.22
N ALA A 587 -9.40 -63.34 18.79
CA ALA A 587 -9.95 -63.17 17.44
C ALA A 587 -10.61 -61.78 17.27
N THR A 588 -9.84 -60.70 17.42
CA THR A 588 -10.36 -59.31 17.57
C THR A 588 -10.19 -58.42 16.33
N SER A 589 -9.69 -58.92 15.20
CA SER A 589 -9.55 -58.08 13.99
C SER A 589 -10.91 -57.67 13.44
N GLU A 590 -11.05 -56.41 13.03
CA GLU A 590 -12.28 -55.89 12.43
C GLU A 590 -12.29 -56.02 10.90
N ASP A 591 -11.15 -56.28 10.28
CA ASP A 591 -10.89 -56.24 8.84
C ASP A 591 -10.43 -57.58 8.24
N ASP A 592 -9.96 -58.52 9.07
CA ASP A 592 -9.37 -59.79 8.65
C ASP A 592 -10.00 -60.98 9.39
N GLY A 593 -11.10 -61.46 8.84
CA GLY A 593 -11.83 -62.62 9.33
C GLY A 593 -11.08 -63.93 9.13
N GLU A 594 -10.18 -63.98 8.14
CA GLU A 594 -9.34 -65.16 7.89
C GLU A 594 -8.36 -65.35 9.05
N LYS A 595 -7.72 -64.26 9.50
CA LYS A 595 -6.89 -64.24 10.70
C LYS A 595 -7.69 -64.63 11.94
N ASN A 596 -8.86 -64.05 12.15
CA ASN A 596 -9.71 -64.38 13.30
C ASN A 596 -10.08 -65.87 13.32
N THR A 597 -10.46 -66.42 12.16
CA THR A 597 -10.79 -67.85 12.01
C THR A 597 -9.59 -68.74 12.32
N LYS A 598 -8.39 -68.40 11.81
CA LYS A 598 -7.14 -69.10 12.16
C LYS A 598 -6.82 -69.04 13.65
N THR A 599 -7.06 -67.90 14.31
CA THR A 599 -6.90 -67.78 15.76
C THR A 599 -7.80 -68.77 16.50
N ILE A 600 -9.06 -68.90 16.11
CA ILE A 600 -9.97 -69.89 16.70
C ILE A 600 -9.49 -71.32 16.46
N HIS A 601 -9.04 -71.65 15.23
CA HIS A 601 -8.54 -72.99 14.89
C HIS A 601 -7.28 -73.38 15.68
N SER A 602 -6.55 -72.42 16.25
CA SER A 602 -5.37 -72.68 17.08
C SER A 602 -5.71 -73.14 18.51
N ILE A 603 -6.97 -73.03 18.93
CA ILE A 603 -7.42 -73.40 20.28
C ILE A 603 -7.61 -74.94 20.36
N PRO A 604 -7.08 -75.61 21.41
CA PRO A 604 -7.32 -77.04 21.61
C PRO A 604 -8.82 -77.36 21.69
N ASN A 605 -9.26 -78.42 21.01
CA ASN A 605 -10.67 -78.84 20.93
C ASN A 605 -11.64 -77.78 20.36
N TRP A 606 -11.15 -76.84 19.54
CA TRP A 606 -11.97 -75.76 19.00
C TRP A 606 -13.22 -76.26 18.22
N VAL A 607 -13.12 -77.42 17.57
CA VAL A 607 -14.23 -78.02 16.80
C VAL A 607 -15.48 -78.20 17.66
N ASP A 608 -15.32 -78.64 18.90
CA ASP A 608 -16.45 -78.84 19.83
C ASP A 608 -16.86 -77.54 20.54
N LEU A 609 -15.92 -76.59 20.67
CA LEU A 609 -16.10 -75.36 21.44
C LEU A 609 -16.63 -74.17 20.62
N TYR A 610 -16.45 -74.17 19.30
CA TYR A 610 -16.80 -73.06 18.39
C TYR A 610 -17.66 -73.54 17.20
N PRO A 611 -18.94 -73.91 17.43
CA PRO A 611 -19.78 -74.56 16.41
C PRO A 611 -19.99 -73.77 15.10
N ALA A 612 -20.04 -72.43 15.16
CA ALA A 612 -20.15 -71.59 13.96
C ALA A 612 -18.91 -71.69 13.07
N PHE A 613 -17.71 -71.69 13.68
CA PHE A 613 -16.45 -71.85 12.97
C PHE A 613 -16.30 -73.26 12.41
N LYS A 614 -16.72 -74.28 13.17
CA LYS A 614 -16.77 -75.67 12.68
C LYS A 614 -17.64 -75.79 11.41
N SER A 615 -18.82 -75.18 11.41
CA SER A 615 -19.75 -75.21 10.26
C SER A 615 -19.14 -74.59 8.99
N ILE A 616 -18.23 -73.62 9.16
CA ILE A 616 -17.49 -73.02 8.06
C ILE A 616 -16.33 -73.92 7.62
N GLU A 617 -15.63 -74.54 8.57
CA GLU A 617 -14.52 -75.46 8.26
C GLU A 617 -14.99 -76.72 7.51
N GLU A 618 -16.22 -77.16 7.73
CA GLU A 618 -16.83 -78.24 6.93
C GLU A 618 -16.91 -77.89 5.44
N LEU A 619 -16.89 -76.59 5.07
CA LEU A 619 -16.75 -76.15 3.68
C LEU A 619 -15.32 -76.30 3.13
N ASN A 620 -14.31 -76.33 4.00
CA ASN A 620 -12.90 -76.52 3.65
C ASN A 620 -12.50 -78.02 3.59
N SER A 621 -13.47 -78.90 3.34
CA SER A 621 -13.28 -80.34 3.21
C SER A 621 -13.41 -80.79 1.75
N ASN A 622 -13.02 -82.03 1.44
CA ASN A 622 -13.15 -82.64 0.10
C ASN A 622 -12.46 -81.86 -1.03
N GLY A 623 -11.26 -81.32 -0.77
CA GLY A 623 -10.45 -80.61 -1.76
C GLY A 623 -10.76 -79.12 -1.91
N GLU A 624 -11.71 -78.59 -1.14
CA GLU A 624 -11.94 -77.14 -1.01
C GLU A 624 -11.17 -76.54 0.17
N SER A 625 -10.78 -75.27 0.07
CA SER A 625 -10.13 -74.52 1.16
C SER A 625 -10.39 -73.02 1.04
N GLY A 626 -10.08 -72.24 2.08
CA GLY A 626 -10.11 -70.78 2.05
C GLY A 626 -11.46 -70.14 2.39
N TRP A 627 -12.44 -70.91 2.88
CA TRP A 627 -13.63 -70.37 3.53
C TRP A 627 -13.30 -69.98 4.97
N TYR A 628 -13.77 -68.81 5.40
CA TYR A 628 -13.58 -68.30 6.75
C TYR A 628 -14.78 -67.46 7.20
N MET A 629 -14.85 -67.12 8.49
CA MET A 629 -15.92 -66.28 9.01
C MET A 629 -15.56 -64.79 8.80
N PRO A 630 -16.44 -63.94 8.25
CA PRO A 630 -16.09 -62.55 7.93
C PRO A 630 -15.86 -61.72 9.18
N ALA A 631 -14.87 -60.83 9.17
CA ALA A 631 -14.77 -59.76 10.15
C ALA A 631 -15.78 -58.62 9.88
N ILE A 632 -15.88 -57.66 10.79
CA ILE A 632 -16.79 -56.50 10.73
C ILE A 632 -16.82 -55.84 9.34
N PHE A 633 -15.66 -55.47 8.79
CA PHE A 633 -15.52 -54.75 7.51
C PHE A 633 -15.49 -55.66 6.28
N GLU A 634 -15.61 -56.97 6.47
CA GLU A 634 -15.79 -57.96 5.40
C GLU A 634 -17.25 -58.36 5.20
N VAL A 635 -18.16 -57.90 6.08
CA VAL A 635 -19.59 -58.05 5.87
C VAL A 635 -19.99 -57.28 4.61
N PRO A 636 -20.79 -57.87 3.71
CA PRO A 636 -21.03 -57.26 2.41
C PRO A 636 -22.03 -56.11 2.51
N ASN A 637 -22.22 -55.39 1.39
CA ASN A 637 -23.15 -54.27 1.33
C ASN A 637 -24.63 -54.70 1.54
N ILE A 638 -25.48 -53.68 1.68
CA ILE A 638 -26.91 -53.78 1.94
C ILE A 638 -27.71 -54.67 0.99
N ALA A 639 -27.37 -54.69 -0.30
CA ALA A 639 -28.05 -55.50 -1.31
C ALA A 639 -27.68 -56.97 -1.15
N THR A 640 -26.40 -57.22 -0.84
CA THR A 640 -25.83 -58.55 -0.64
C THR A 640 -26.35 -59.22 0.65
N ILE A 641 -26.47 -58.49 1.77
CA ILE A 641 -27.05 -59.03 3.02
C ILE A 641 -28.52 -59.47 2.84
N ARG A 642 -29.31 -58.73 2.04
CA ARG A 642 -30.70 -59.11 1.73
C ARG A 642 -30.79 -60.43 0.97
N LEU A 643 -29.89 -60.65 0.02
CA LEU A 643 -29.84 -61.86 -0.80
C LEU A 643 -29.33 -63.07 -0.01
N LEU A 644 -28.36 -62.88 0.91
CA LEU A 644 -27.76 -63.96 1.70
C LEU A 644 -28.72 -64.70 2.63
N THR A 645 -29.81 -64.05 3.03
CA THR A 645 -30.68 -64.59 4.11
C THR A 645 -31.98 -65.18 3.61
N ASN A 646 -32.19 -65.22 2.28
CA ASN A 646 -33.31 -65.86 1.58
C ASN A 646 -34.67 -65.74 2.27
N SER A 647 -34.90 -64.62 2.95
CA SER A 647 -36.08 -64.40 3.77
C SER A 647 -37.22 -63.91 2.89
N GLN A 648 -38.12 -64.82 2.52
CA GLN A 648 -39.40 -64.48 1.89
C GLN A 648 -40.37 -63.78 2.88
N TYR A 649 -39.96 -63.61 4.14
CA TYR A 649 -40.71 -62.96 5.20
C TYR A 649 -40.16 -61.55 5.50
N TYR A 650 -41.07 -60.60 5.71
CA TYR A 650 -40.83 -59.17 5.95
C TYR A 650 -40.20 -58.89 7.35
N TYR A 651 -39.08 -59.51 7.70
CA TYR A 651 -38.43 -59.21 8.98
C TYR A 651 -37.77 -57.83 8.96
N ARG A 652 -37.86 -57.12 10.09
CA ARG A 652 -37.25 -55.79 10.28
C ARG A 652 -35.72 -55.84 10.33
N TYR A 653 -35.16 -56.98 10.77
CA TYR A 653 -33.73 -57.15 10.99
C TYR A 653 -33.22 -58.51 10.52
N THR A 654 -32.08 -58.48 9.82
CA THR A 654 -31.32 -59.66 9.40
C THR A 654 -29.95 -59.61 10.06
N PHE A 655 -29.54 -60.67 10.76
CA PHE A 655 -28.27 -60.70 11.50
C PHE A 655 -27.27 -61.68 10.88
N VAL A 656 -26.03 -61.22 10.75
CA VAL A 656 -24.87 -61.99 10.30
C VAL A 656 -23.81 -61.93 11.39
N ARG A 657 -23.41 -63.10 11.89
CA ARG A 657 -22.30 -63.18 12.85
C ARG A 657 -20.99 -62.84 12.16
N THR A 658 -20.17 -62.05 12.85
CA THR A 658 -18.79 -61.80 12.44
C THR A 658 -17.82 -62.64 13.27
N SER A 659 -16.61 -62.83 12.76
CA SER A 659 -15.53 -63.49 13.49
C SER A 659 -14.97 -62.64 14.63
N THR A 660 -15.32 -61.35 14.71
CA THR A 660 -14.70 -60.38 15.61
C THR A 660 -15.23 -60.52 17.04
N GLU A 661 -14.35 -60.94 17.94
CA GLU A 661 -14.57 -61.02 19.38
C GLU A 661 -14.57 -59.63 20.03
N LEU A 662 -15.53 -59.38 20.93
CA LEU A 662 -15.63 -58.11 21.68
C LEU A 662 -15.26 -58.28 23.16
N SER A 663 -15.60 -59.42 23.75
CA SER A 663 -15.27 -59.75 25.14
C SER A 663 -15.26 -61.27 25.33
N SER A 664 -15.05 -61.75 26.56
CA SER A 664 -15.05 -63.19 26.87
C SER A 664 -16.41 -63.84 26.59
N GLU A 665 -17.49 -63.05 26.64
CA GLU A 665 -18.87 -63.51 26.49
C GLU A 665 -19.54 -63.02 25.21
N THR A 666 -18.98 -62.01 24.51
CA THR A 666 -19.65 -61.37 23.37
C THR A 666 -18.79 -61.31 22.11
N CYS A 667 -19.47 -61.35 20.96
CA CYS A 667 -18.91 -61.16 19.62
C CYS A 667 -19.68 -60.07 18.88
N SER A 668 -19.07 -59.52 17.82
CA SER A 668 -19.71 -58.53 16.97
C SER A 668 -20.69 -59.19 16.00
N LEU A 669 -21.86 -58.57 15.90
CA LEU A 669 -22.96 -59.00 15.07
C LEU A 669 -23.33 -57.86 14.13
N ALA A 670 -23.22 -58.10 12.83
CA ALA A 670 -23.70 -57.17 11.83
C ALA A 670 -25.19 -57.39 11.60
N PHE A 671 -25.95 -56.30 11.52
CA PHE A 671 -27.36 -56.35 11.17
C PHE A 671 -27.72 -55.27 10.18
N TYR A 672 -28.65 -55.61 9.30
CA TYR A 672 -29.24 -54.67 8.38
C TYR A 672 -30.51 -54.05 8.97
N ASP A 673 -30.53 -52.73 9.16
CA ASP A 673 -31.74 -51.99 9.53
C ASP A 673 -32.47 -51.52 8.28
N LYS A 674 -33.60 -52.15 7.98
CA LYS A 674 -34.45 -51.81 6.83
C LYS A 674 -34.98 -50.37 6.89
N THR A 675 -35.19 -49.82 8.09
CA THR A 675 -35.75 -48.47 8.30
C THR A 675 -34.81 -47.38 7.80
N TYR A 676 -33.50 -47.59 8.03
CA TYR A 676 -32.47 -46.59 7.75
C TYR A 676 -31.60 -46.96 6.56
N ALA A 677 -31.88 -48.09 5.91
CA ALA A 677 -31.08 -48.62 4.82
C ALA A 677 -29.56 -48.60 5.14
N LYS A 678 -29.18 -49.06 6.34
CA LYS A 678 -27.78 -49.08 6.80
C LYS A 678 -27.41 -50.38 7.48
N ILE A 679 -26.13 -50.73 7.40
CA ILE A 679 -25.52 -51.78 8.21
C ILE A 679 -25.18 -51.17 9.58
N SER A 680 -25.40 -51.91 10.64
CA SER A 680 -25.04 -51.53 11.99
C SER A 680 -24.50 -52.73 12.74
N TYR A 681 -23.69 -52.49 13.75
CA TYR A 681 -23.03 -53.54 14.52
C TYR A 681 -23.52 -53.48 15.96
N ARG A 682 -23.71 -54.66 16.58
CA ARG A 682 -24.09 -54.81 17.99
C ARG A 682 -23.25 -55.91 18.63
N SER A 683 -23.12 -55.85 19.95
CA SER A 683 -22.63 -56.98 20.73
C SER A 683 -23.71 -58.05 20.82
N ALA A 684 -23.31 -59.31 20.65
CA ALA A 684 -24.17 -60.47 20.81
C ALA A 684 -23.46 -61.52 21.66
N SER A 685 -24.23 -62.22 22.50
CA SER A 685 -23.69 -63.32 23.31
C SER A 685 -23.12 -64.42 22.40
N LYS A 686 -21.94 -64.93 22.73
CA LYS A 686 -21.24 -65.94 21.92
C LYS A 686 -22.02 -67.26 21.86
N ASP A 687 -22.68 -67.62 22.95
CA ASP A 687 -23.46 -68.85 23.12
C ASP A 687 -24.88 -68.78 22.55
N ALA A 688 -25.34 -67.60 22.13
CA ALA A 688 -26.68 -67.46 21.55
C ALA A 688 -26.81 -68.37 20.32
N ILE A 689 -27.93 -69.07 20.16
CA ILE A 689 -28.26 -69.88 18.97
C ILE A 689 -29.72 -69.61 18.62
N GLY A 690 -30.04 -69.62 17.31
CA GLY A 690 -31.42 -69.71 16.86
C GLY A 690 -32.22 -68.39 16.93
N GLN A 691 -33.51 -68.53 17.19
CA GLN A 691 -34.53 -67.49 17.02
C GLN A 691 -34.81 -66.76 18.35
N TYR A 692 -34.62 -65.44 18.41
CA TYR A 692 -35.08 -64.63 19.56
C TYR A 692 -36.43 -63.97 19.23
N TYR A 693 -37.38 -64.00 20.16
CA TYR A 693 -38.69 -63.37 20.01
C TYR A 693 -38.70 -62.03 20.74
N ALA A 694 -38.78 -60.91 20.02
CA ALA A 694 -38.90 -59.59 20.64
C ALA A 694 -40.32 -58.98 20.51
N GLY A 695 -41.28 -59.74 20.01
CA GLY A 695 -42.68 -59.32 19.87
C GLY A 695 -43.44 -60.09 18.79
N PRO A 696 -44.77 -59.87 18.66
CA PRO A 696 -45.67 -60.66 17.82
C PRO A 696 -45.36 -60.70 16.32
N ASN A 697 -44.43 -59.87 15.83
CA ASN A 697 -43.99 -59.87 14.43
C ASN A 697 -42.45 -59.78 14.25
N ASP A 698 -41.65 -59.85 15.33
CA ASP A 698 -40.19 -59.62 15.27
C ASP A 698 -39.41 -60.87 15.71
N TYR A 699 -38.99 -61.64 14.71
CA TYR A 699 -38.10 -62.80 14.87
C TYR A 699 -36.67 -62.47 14.41
N TYR A 700 -35.69 -62.79 15.25
CA TYR A 700 -34.27 -62.53 15.01
C TYR A 700 -33.59 -63.84 14.64
N TYR A 701 -33.00 -63.93 13.44
CA TYR A 701 -32.19 -65.10 13.02
C TYR A 701 -30.70 -64.74 13.01
N TYR A 702 -29.91 -65.46 13.80
CA TYR A 702 -28.45 -65.38 13.77
C TYR A 702 -27.90 -66.27 12.64
N ASN A 703 -27.61 -65.68 11.49
CA ASN A 703 -27.01 -66.41 10.37
C ASN A 703 -25.50 -66.49 10.54
N VAL A 704 -24.94 -67.64 10.21
CA VAL A 704 -23.50 -67.83 10.04
C VAL A 704 -23.21 -67.77 8.54
N VAL A 705 -22.32 -66.87 8.15
CA VAL A 705 -21.92 -66.67 6.76
C VAL A 705 -20.44 -67.01 6.65
N ALA A 706 -20.10 -67.83 5.67
CA ALA A 706 -18.73 -68.06 5.25
C ALA A 706 -18.39 -67.09 4.12
N VAL A 707 -17.16 -66.60 4.11
CA VAL A 707 -16.59 -65.80 3.03
C VAL A 707 -15.35 -66.46 2.45
N LYS A 708 -15.09 -66.21 1.17
CA LYS A 708 -13.91 -66.68 0.45
C LYS A 708 -13.41 -65.60 -0.50
N LYS A 709 -12.10 -65.36 -0.49
CA LYS A 709 -11.44 -64.43 -1.43
C LYS A 709 -11.64 -64.89 -2.86
N PHE A 710 -11.92 -63.94 -3.75
CA PHE A 710 -12.22 -64.22 -5.15
C PHE A 710 -11.50 -63.24 -6.06
N ASN A 711 -11.02 -63.74 -7.20
CA ASN A 711 -10.36 -62.91 -8.19
C ASN A 711 -11.33 -62.52 -9.29
N ALA A 712 -11.92 -61.33 -9.20
CA ALA A 712 -12.83 -60.82 -10.22
C ALA A 712 -12.13 -59.93 -11.27
N PHE A 713 -11.00 -59.33 -10.94
CA PHE A 713 -10.41 -58.21 -11.69
C PHE A 713 -9.09 -58.51 -12.39
N ASP A 714 -8.44 -59.62 -12.07
CA ASP A 714 -7.30 -60.06 -12.86
C ASP A 714 -7.78 -60.82 -14.09
N VAL A 715 -7.11 -60.57 -15.22
CA VAL A 715 -7.33 -61.33 -16.45
C VAL A 715 -6.81 -62.73 -16.15
N GLU A 716 -7.68 -63.74 -16.17
CA GLU A 716 -7.23 -65.13 -16.16
C GLU A 716 -6.31 -65.30 -17.38
N ASP A 717 -5.03 -65.59 -17.14
CA ASP A 717 -4.13 -66.03 -18.20
C ASP A 717 -4.75 -67.29 -18.79
N ASN A 718 -5.30 -67.16 -20.01
CA ASN A 718 -5.92 -68.18 -20.84
C ASN A 718 -5.74 -69.64 -20.35
N GLU A 719 -6.84 -70.28 -19.93
CA GLU A 719 -7.09 -71.69 -20.28
C GLU A 719 -8.00 -71.76 -21.50
#